data_AF-A0A2A5HSF5-F1
#
_entry.id   AF-A0A2A5HSF5-F1
#
_cell.length_a   1.000
_cell.length_b   1.000
_cell.length_c   1.000
_cell.angle_alpha   90.00
_cell.angle_beta   90.00
_cell.angle_gamma   90.00
#
_symmetry.space_group_name_H-M   'P 1'
#
loop_
_entity.id
_entity.type
_entity.pdbx_description
1 polymer ?
#
loop_
_entity_poly.entity_id
_entity_poly.type
_entity_poly.pdbx_seq_one_letter_code
_entity_poly.pdbx_strand_id
1 'polypeptide(L)'
;MNLSLLNRLPRKLKKLTQRSTASAIKSSIKNTYITALSFALAANALALAPLSVDGNRILSNGEPTSLAGNSLFFTNTGWGGDKFYNEDAIQWLKDDWRSSIIRVPVGADPGTNGFLDDPQTNLQVAMAAIDAAIANDMYVIVDWQTLHAHHLTGEAIEFFRIIATKYGEHDNLIYEIFGTPAAPASWAEDIKPYANNVIAAIRDIDPDNLIIVGTPNFGQDVDVASLDPIDDVNVAYSLQFSAGSHKAPLRQKALTALNNGVPLVVTEWLAVDASGDGEVDHESVNAWMDFLQEHEISHVNWAINDHPLNASALTVGANPTGGWTDSDLTESGRVTRSVIRNWITPLPENDSDGDGIENNADTCADTPEGARVNGSGCEGFLIEAEHVFDFYDTDTINNGNSGPEFALDIESTTDNGGGISARNVGWIESGEWMSYRFNGGPGFYELSLRVASEIGGGRLSASGDDFNFTSQSIPQTGGWQTWETVNVGTIYIPSYNSPLTLNIENGGFNLNWLQLRPLPGSDTDSDGIDDRMDNCPATPANTAVDSQGCELNAPYSLTVEAEDFDIAYDISARNKGQVYRDVHVDIENTADAGGGYNVGWTQTDEWLEYPIYLEAGTYDIQTRVASNTNGGAYDLSLNGEIFTGSSVANTGGWQSWITNNDGTLTVATKGLYTLRLTVLEGDFNINWIKFIGQSLNNPKNLRVQAEDYASYSDNSTGNTGGHYRNDDVDIETTSDSSDGFNVGWIDSGEWLEYEIAVAEGYYLADFRVAALTSGGQIQVQIDGVNLEDTIEINATGGWQNWEYSNSIRFGHLSEGRHTVRLNFPSGSFNLNWMEMSQVVE
;
A
#
# COMPACT_ATOMS: atom_id res chain seq x y z
N MET A 1 -6.32 36.49 30.61
CA MET A 1 -5.64 36.33 29.30
C MET A 1 -4.40 35.50 29.54
N ASN A 2 -4.37 34.32 28.91
CA ASN A 2 -3.66 33.12 29.35
C ASN A 2 -2.17 33.09 29.00
N LEU A 3 -1.44 32.33 29.81
CA LEU A 3 0.02 32.15 29.87
C LEU A 3 0.62 31.21 28.79
N SER A 4 -0.04 30.95 27.65
CA SER A 4 0.30 29.81 26.77
C SER A 4 1.23 30.10 25.57
N LEU A 5 1.85 31.28 25.46
CA LEU A 5 2.66 31.64 24.28
C LEU A 5 4.16 31.88 24.54
N LEU A 6 4.66 31.54 25.73
CA LEU A 6 6.08 31.71 26.10
C LEU A 6 6.92 30.42 26.09
N ASN A 7 6.34 29.28 25.70
CA ASN A 7 7.02 27.97 25.67
C ASN A 7 7.46 27.48 24.28
N ARG A 8 7.23 28.26 23.20
CA ARG A 8 7.66 27.90 21.83
C ARG A 8 8.83 28.77 21.34
N LEU A 9 9.97 28.72 22.05
CA LEU A 9 11.24 29.29 21.57
C LEU A 9 12.36 28.27 21.81
N PRO A 10 13.19 27.95 20.79
CA PRO A 10 14.28 26.98 20.91
C PRO A 10 15.33 27.41 21.97
N ARG A 11 15.82 26.43 22.74
CA ARG A 11 16.61 26.61 23.97
C ARG A 11 17.97 27.32 23.78
N LYS A 12 18.49 27.47 22.56
CA LYS A 12 19.79 28.12 22.28
C LYS A 12 19.86 29.62 22.64
N LEU A 13 18.74 30.28 22.98
CA LEU A 13 18.71 31.67 23.48
C LEU A 13 18.53 31.85 25.00
N LYS A 14 18.40 30.77 25.79
CA LYS A 14 18.21 30.87 27.27
C LYS A 14 19.51 31.00 28.08
N LYS A 15 20.69 30.98 27.46
CA LYS A 15 22.00 31.12 28.13
C LYS A 15 22.72 32.44 27.79
N LEU A 16 22.03 33.58 27.80
CA LEU A 16 22.69 34.90 27.68
C LEU A 16 21.99 36.03 28.46
N THR A 17 21.49 35.75 29.67
CA THR A 17 21.07 36.82 30.60
C THR A 17 21.42 36.50 32.06
N GLN A 18 22.71 36.51 32.36
CA GLN A 18 23.20 36.91 33.68
C GLN A 18 24.48 37.73 33.49
N ARG A 19 24.35 39.05 33.31
CA ARG A 19 25.14 40.06 34.03
C ARG A 19 24.89 41.49 33.53
N SER A 20 24.70 42.33 34.54
CA SER A 20 24.92 43.77 34.60
C SER A 20 23.79 44.72 34.16
N THR A 21 23.48 45.53 35.16
CA THR A 21 22.54 46.63 35.32
C THR A 21 22.89 47.89 34.52
N ALA A 22 21.83 48.68 34.27
CA ALA A 22 21.76 50.16 34.35
C ALA A 22 21.57 50.95 33.03
N SER A 23 20.32 51.43 32.88
CA SER A 23 19.96 52.85 32.72
C SER A 23 20.46 53.67 31.52
N ALA A 24 19.56 53.81 30.54
CA ALA A 24 18.91 55.08 30.13
C ALA A 24 19.26 55.78 28.80
N ILE A 25 18.15 56.32 28.25
CA ILE A 25 17.96 57.52 27.41
C ILE A 25 17.69 57.31 25.90
N LYS A 26 16.46 57.72 25.55
CA LYS A 26 15.86 57.99 24.24
C LYS A 26 16.72 58.92 23.35
N SER A 27 16.81 58.64 22.04
CA SER A 27 16.20 59.47 20.99
C SER A 27 16.51 58.95 19.59
N SER A 28 15.46 58.85 18.78
CA SER A 28 15.44 58.81 17.31
C SER A 28 16.50 59.72 16.66
N ILE A 29 17.15 59.24 15.60
CA ILE A 29 17.16 59.91 14.27
C ILE A 29 17.74 58.95 13.20
N LYS A 30 16.99 58.89 12.11
CA LYS A 30 17.15 58.16 10.86
C LYS A 30 18.47 58.45 10.12
N ASN A 31 18.75 57.50 9.22
CA ASN A 31 19.65 57.56 8.05
C ASN A 31 21.14 57.42 8.37
N THR A 32 21.67 56.22 8.20
CA THR A 32 22.68 55.88 7.16
C THR A 32 22.87 54.36 7.19
N TYR A 33 21.95 53.61 6.58
CA TYR A 33 22.18 52.21 6.21
C TYR A 33 22.38 52.21 4.71
N ILE A 34 23.61 51.99 4.27
CA ILE A 34 24.07 51.49 2.97
C ILE A 34 25.59 51.65 3.04
N THR A 35 26.35 50.61 2.69
CA THR A 35 27.83 50.53 2.64
C THR A 35 28.60 50.39 3.97
N ALA A 36 28.32 49.34 4.74
CA ALA A 36 29.31 48.65 5.60
C ALA A 36 28.74 47.33 6.15
N LEU A 37 28.28 46.43 5.28
CA LEU A 37 27.97 45.04 5.66
C LEU A 37 28.22 44.14 4.44
N SER A 38 29.45 44.18 3.94
CA SER A 38 29.96 43.29 2.90
C SER A 38 31.35 42.91 3.38
N PHE A 39 31.58 41.61 3.60
CA PHE A 39 32.69 41.00 4.34
C PHE A 39 32.45 40.74 5.84
N ALA A 40 31.44 39.93 6.15
CA ALA A 40 31.49 38.91 7.21
C ALA A 40 30.22 38.02 7.14
N LEU A 41 29.99 37.36 6.00
CA LEU A 41 29.21 36.12 5.95
C LEU A 41 30.17 35.07 5.41
N ALA A 42 31.07 34.63 6.29
CA ALA A 42 31.68 33.32 6.13
C ALA A 42 30.54 32.31 6.33
N ALA A 43 30.38 31.40 5.37
CA ALA A 43 29.41 30.32 5.39
C ALA A 43 29.42 29.63 6.77
N ASN A 44 28.32 29.78 7.51
CA ASN A 44 27.95 28.75 8.47
C ASN A 44 27.21 27.71 7.63
N ALA A 45 27.84 26.56 7.40
CA ALA A 45 27.09 25.36 7.05
C ALA A 45 25.98 25.23 8.11
N LEU A 46 24.72 25.21 7.68
CA LEU A 46 23.60 25.01 8.59
C LEU A 46 23.74 23.57 9.12
N ALA A 47 23.89 23.42 10.44
CA ALA A 47 23.81 22.12 11.09
C ALA A 47 22.48 21.43 10.71
N LEU A 48 22.48 20.10 10.63
CA LEU A 48 21.26 19.32 10.39
C LEU A 48 20.14 19.76 11.34
N ALA A 49 18.92 19.76 10.81
CA ALA A 49 17.74 20.11 11.58
C ALA A 49 17.36 18.96 12.54
N PRO A 50 16.78 19.26 13.71
CA PRO A 50 16.19 18.20 14.53
C PRO A 50 15.01 17.57 13.79
N LEU A 51 14.90 16.24 13.89
CA LEU A 51 13.75 15.50 13.41
C LEU A 51 12.61 15.58 14.42
N SER A 52 11.38 15.67 13.92
CA SER A 52 10.16 15.62 14.72
C SER A 52 9.10 14.75 14.05
N VAL A 53 8.12 14.27 14.79
CA VAL A 53 6.96 13.54 14.26
C VAL A 53 5.71 14.42 14.30
N ASP A 54 4.94 14.42 13.22
CA ASP A 54 3.58 14.95 13.16
C ASP A 54 2.68 13.99 12.36
N GLY A 55 1.67 13.42 13.04
CA GLY A 55 0.86 12.34 12.49
C GLY A 55 1.74 11.20 11.94
N ASN A 56 1.48 10.80 10.69
CA ASN A 56 2.22 9.75 10.00
C ASN A 56 3.48 10.23 9.27
N ARG A 57 3.99 11.43 9.58
CA ARG A 57 5.18 12.01 8.95
C ARG A 57 6.31 12.29 9.93
N ILE A 58 7.53 12.07 9.46
CA ILE A 58 8.75 12.59 10.07
C ILE A 58 9.07 13.89 9.36
N LEU A 59 9.37 14.93 10.13
CA LEU A 59 9.64 16.27 9.66
C LEU A 59 11.08 16.65 9.95
N SER A 60 11.68 17.41 9.05
CA SER A 60 12.94 18.14 9.23
C SER A 60 12.65 19.63 9.03
N ASN A 61 13.00 20.47 10.02
CA ASN A 61 12.62 21.89 10.02
C ASN A 61 11.10 22.17 9.89
N GLY A 62 10.25 21.19 10.24
CA GLY A 62 8.80 21.32 10.17
C GLY A 62 8.19 20.93 8.82
N GLU A 63 9.01 20.49 7.85
CA GLU A 63 8.55 19.96 6.56
C GLU A 63 8.76 18.44 6.52
N PRO A 64 7.85 17.67 5.90
CA PRO A 64 8.05 16.24 5.70
C PRO A 64 9.42 15.93 5.07
N THR A 65 10.06 14.86 5.55
CA THR A 65 11.40 14.48 5.09
C THR A 65 11.49 12.97 4.85
N SER A 66 12.11 12.59 3.74
CA SER A 66 12.43 11.20 3.40
C SER A 66 13.93 11.05 3.20
N LEU A 67 14.59 10.46 4.20
CA LEU A 67 16.03 10.24 4.21
C LEU A 67 16.35 8.87 3.58
N ALA A 68 17.39 8.83 2.74
CA ALA A 68 17.94 7.57 2.22
C ALA A 68 19.39 7.38 2.63
N GLY A 69 19.75 6.12 2.86
CA GLY A 69 21.13 5.77 3.13
C GLY A 69 21.38 4.28 3.35
N ASN A 70 22.40 3.98 4.15
CA ASN A 70 22.95 2.63 4.26
C ASN A 70 23.00 2.17 5.70
N SER A 71 22.67 0.90 5.91
CA SER A 71 23.06 0.18 7.12
C SER A 71 24.48 -0.37 6.96
N LEU A 72 25.28 -0.19 8.02
CA LEU A 72 26.48 -0.99 8.19
C LEU A 72 26.09 -2.44 8.53
N PHE A 73 27.03 -3.37 8.46
CA PHE A 73 26.85 -4.74 8.97
C PHE A 73 27.04 -4.80 10.48
N PHE A 74 26.63 -5.88 11.16
CA PHE A 74 26.70 -6.01 12.62
C PHE A 74 28.08 -5.72 13.22
N THR A 75 28.11 -5.08 14.40
CA THR A 75 29.35 -4.77 15.15
C THR A 75 30.09 -5.99 15.71
N ASN A 76 29.46 -7.18 15.68
CA ASN A 76 29.95 -8.40 16.33
C ASN A 76 31.42 -8.70 16.06
N THR A 77 32.18 -8.93 17.13
CA THR A 77 33.62 -9.15 17.05
C THR A 77 33.92 -10.40 16.20
N GLY A 78 34.72 -10.21 15.16
CA GLY A 78 35.16 -11.28 14.26
C GLY A 78 34.20 -11.60 13.12
N TRP A 79 33.10 -10.85 12.95
CA TRP A 79 32.17 -11.03 11.83
C TRP A 79 32.58 -10.25 10.57
N GLY A 80 33.59 -9.38 10.66
CA GLY A 80 34.25 -8.74 9.53
C GLY A 80 33.64 -7.41 9.06
N GLY A 81 32.50 -7.00 9.62
CA GLY A 81 31.86 -5.71 9.32
C GLY A 81 32.54 -4.50 9.96
N ASP A 82 33.23 -4.71 11.10
CA ASP A 82 33.89 -3.69 11.92
C ASP A 82 34.89 -2.83 11.14
N LYS A 83 35.53 -3.40 10.11
CA LYS A 83 36.49 -2.67 9.26
C LYS A 83 35.87 -1.49 8.50
N PHE A 84 34.55 -1.48 8.26
CA PHE A 84 33.85 -0.39 7.57
C PHE A 84 33.34 0.71 8.52
N TYR A 85 33.49 0.54 9.84
CA TYR A 85 33.09 1.52 10.86
C TYR A 85 34.19 2.59 11.06
N ASN A 86 34.48 3.35 10.01
CA ASN A 86 35.49 4.39 10.02
C ASN A 86 35.04 5.64 9.25
N GLU A 87 35.69 6.77 9.55
CA GLU A 87 35.34 8.09 9.00
C GLU A 87 35.43 8.13 7.46
N ASP A 88 36.48 7.54 6.88
CA ASP A 88 36.70 7.55 5.42
C ASP A 88 35.58 6.80 4.68
N ALA A 89 35.16 5.64 5.18
CA ALA A 89 34.07 4.87 4.58
C ALA A 89 32.72 5.61 4.67
N ILE A 90 32.42 6.22 5.83
CA ILE A 90 31.18 6.97 6.04
C ILE A 90 31.16 8.26 5.21
N GLN A 91 32.28 8.98 5.15
CA GLN A 91 32.45 10.12 4.24
C GLN A 91 32.30 9.71 2.78
N TRP A 92 32.83 8.54 2.38
CA TRP A 92 32.63 8.03 1.03
C TRP A 92 31.15 7.76 0.70
N LEU A 93 30.39 7.18 1.63
CA LEU A 93 28.94 6.99 1.48
C LEU A 93 28.21 8.33 1.35
N LYS A 94 28.60 9.34 2.14
CA LYS A 94 28.06 10.70 2.02
C LYS A 94 28.34 11.30 0.64
N ASP A 95 29.60 11.29 0.21
CA ASP A 95 30.05 12.04 -0.95
C ASP A 95 29.68 11.35 -2.27
N ASP A 96 29.88 10.04 -2.35
CA ASP A 96 29.67 9.28 -3.58
C ASP A 96 28.24 8.74 -3.68
N TRP A 97 27.74 8.10 -2.61
CA TRP A 97 26.40 7.49 -2.62
C TRP A 97 25.29 8.50 -2.30
N ARG A 98 25.66 9.69 -1.80
CA ARG A 98 24.73 10.74 -1.35
C ARG A 98 23.87 10.34 -0.16
N SER A 99 24.37 9.42 0.66
CA SER A 99 23.66 8.98 1.86
C SER A 99 23.43 10.17 2.80
N SER A 100 22.20 10.32 3.28
CA SER A 100 21.80 11.35 4.24
C SER A 100 21.70 10.83 5.67
N ILE A 101 21.59 9.50 5.79
CA ILE A 101 21.45 8.76 7.04
C ILE A 101 22.32 7.49 6.99
N ILE A 102 22.85 7.05 8.12
CA ILE A 102 23.46 5.71 8.25
C ILE A 102 22.83 4.95 9.43
N ARG A 103 22.87 3.62 9.38
CA ARG A 103 22.46 2.75 10.50
C ARG A 103 23.64 1.96 11.07
N VAL A 104 23.71 1.93 12.40
CA VAL A 104 24.77 1.34 13.23
C VAL A 104 24.17 0.19 14.06
N PRO A 105 24.10 -1.03 13.50
CA PRO A 105 23.51 -2.20 14.16
C PRO A 105 24.44 -2.81 15.22
N VAL A 106 24.15 -2.53 16.50
CA VAL A 106 24.91 -3.06 17.62
C VAL A 106 24.32 -4.41 18.04
N GLY A 107 24.93 -5.50 17.56
CA GLY A 107 24.46 -6.86 17.83
C GLY A 107 24.48 -7.19 19.32
N ALA A 108 23.36 -7.66 19.87
CA ALA A 108 23.17 -7.84 21.32
C ALA A 108 22.78 -9.26 21.74
N ASP A 109 22.66 -10.22 20.83
CA ASP A 109 22.31 -11.60 21.20
C ASP A 109 23.47 -12.30 21.96
N PRO A 110 23.20 -12.98 23.09
CA PRO A 110 24.25 -13.70 23.84
C PRO A 110 24.93 -14.79 23.02
N GLY A 111 26.24 -14.96 23.19
CA GLY A 111 27.02 -16.00 22.52
C GLY A 111 27.33 -15.74 21.04
N THR A 112 27.13 -14.51 20.57
CA THR A 112 27.37 -14.09 19.18
C THR A 112 28.62 -13.22 19.01
N ASN A 113 29.38 -12.98 20.08
CA ASN A 113 30.45 -11.97 20.18
C ASN A 113 29.94 -10.53 19.98
N GLY A 114 28.64 -10.31 20.22
CA GLY A 114 28.01 -8.99 20.25
C GLY A 114 28.27 -8.24 21.56
N PHE A 115 27.55 -7.15 21.78
CA PHE A 115 27.69 -6.27 22.93
C PHE A 115 27.59 -6.99 24.28
N LEU A 116 26.75 -8.02 24.43
CA LEU A 116 26.66 -8.75 25.71
C LEU A 116 27.88 -9.62 26.01
N ASP A 117 28.64 -10.04 24.98
CA ASP A 117 29.84 -10.86 25.15
C ASP A 117 31.12 -10.00 25.16
N ASP A 118 31.15 -8.94 24.34
CA ASP A 118 32.28 -8.02 24.17
C ASP A 118 31.79 -6.55 24.10
N PRO A 119 31.31 -6.00 25.24
CA PRO A 119 30.69 -4.68 25.28
C PRO A 119 31.68 -3.56 24.94
N GLN A 120 32.96 -3.72 25.27
CA GLN A 120 33.97 -2.68 25.02
C GLN A 120 34.24 -2.50 23.54
N THR A 121 34.50 -3.59 22.82
CA THR A 121 34.81 -3.53 21.38
C THR A 121 33.59 -3.08 20.58
N ASN A 122 32.43 -3.69 20.80
CA ASN A 122 31.20 -3.36 20.07
C ASN A 122 30.80 -1.89 20.28
N LEU A 123 30.88 -1.39 21.51
CA LEU A 123 30.59 0.02 21.79
C LEU A 123 31.61 0.96 21.15
N GLN A 124 32.90 0.61 21.17
CA GLN A 124 33.94 1.42 20.53
C GLN A 124 33.73 1.51 19.01
N VAL A 125 33.41 0.39 18.37
CA VAL A 125 33.11 0.30 16.94
C VAL A 125 31.88 1.15 16.60
N ALA A 126 30.78 0.98 17.35
CA ALA A 126 29.57 1.77 17.17
C ALA A 126 29.82 3.29 17.32
N MET A 127 30.53 3.69 18.38
CA MET A 127 30.87 5.09 18.63
C MET A 127 31.73 5.70 17.52
N ALA A 128 32.63 4.94 16.90
CA ALA A 128 33.42 5.43 15.77
C ALA A 128 32.55 5.80 14.57
N ALA A 129 31.53 5.00 14.26
CA ALA A 129 30.58 5.32 13.19
C ALA A 129 29.66 6.49 13.55
N ILE A 130 29.19 6.58 14.80
CA ILE A 130 28.39 7.71 15.28
C ILE A 130 29.19 9.02 15.19
N ASP A 131 30.43 9.03 15.69
CA ASP A 131 31.31 10.19 15.64
C ASP A 131 31.55 10.64 14.18
N ALA A 132 31.76 9.68 13.26
CA ALA A 132 31.95 9.95 11.84
C ALA A 132 30.70 10.50 11.14
N ALA A 133 29.51 9.98 11.44
CA ALA A 133 28.26 10.51 10.88
C ALA A 133 28.00 11.95 11.31
N ILE A 134 28.22 12.24 12.60
CA ILE A 134 28.12 13.60 13.15
C ILE A 134 29.13 14.53 12.48
N ALA A 135 30.38 14.07 12.28
CA ALA A 135 31.42 14.85 11.63
C ALA A 135 31.14 15.16 10.14
N ASN A 136 30.31 14.35 9.48
CA ASN A 136 29.95 14.48 8.06
C ASN A 136 28.52 15.01 7.84
N ASP A 137 27.88 15.60 8.88
CA ASP A 137 26.52 16.14 8.81
C ASP A 137 25.52 15.12 8.21
N MET A 138 25.53 13.90 8.77
CA MET A 138 24.57 12.82 8.47
C MET A 138 23.74 12.50 9.71
N TYR A 139 22.49 12.06 9.50
CA TYR A 139 21.74 11.40 10.56
C TYR A 139 22.31 10.01 10.83
N VAL A 140 22.16 9.51 12.05
CA VAL A 140 22.65 8.18 12.44
C VAL A 140 21.63 7.46 13.32
N ILE A 141 21.19 6.29 12.85
CA ILE A 141 20.39 5.33 13.62
C ILE A 141 21.34 4.46 14.44
N VAL A 142 21.22 4.52 15.76
CA VAL A 142 21.91 3.63 16.69
C VAL A 142 20.96 2.54 17.12
N ASP A 143 21.24 1.34 16.64
CA ASP A 143 20.31 0.22 16.68
C ASP A 143 20.74 -0.84 17.69
N TRP A 144 19.83 -1.17 18.62
CA TRP A 144 19.97 -2.30 19.52
C TRP A 144 19.49 -3.58 18.84
N GLN A 145 20.43 -4.23 18.15
CA GLN A 145 20.15 -5.28 17.19
C GLN A 145 20.12 -6.67 17.84
N THR A 146 18.92 -7.17 18.07
CA THR A 146 18.64 -8.50 18.64
C THR A 146 17.25 -8.95 18.22
N LEU A 147 17.01 -10.26 18.27
CA LEU A 147 15.68 -10.84 18.08
C LEU A 147 14.81 -10.78 19.34
N HIS A 148 15.39 -10.50 20.51
CA HIS A 148 14.79 -10.78 21.81
C HIS A 148 14.99 -9.67 22.87
N ALA A 149 14.97 -8.39 22.46
CA ALA A 149 15.28 -7.26 23.36
C ALA A 149 14.38 -7.17 24.60
N HIS A 150 13.12 -7.63 24.52
CA HIS A 150 12.20 -7.68 25.67
C HIS A 150 12.74 -8.53 26.85
N HIS A 151 13.61 -9.51 26.59
CA HIS A 151 14.32 -10.26 27.64
C HIS A 151 15.59 -9.55 28.17
N LEU A 152 16.00 -8.47 27.52
CA LEU A 152 17.24 -7.71 27.75
C LEU A 152 16.94 -6.24 28.12
N THR A 153 15.80 -5.99 28.78
CA THR A 153 15.33 -4.62 29.10
C THR A 153 16.38 -3.83 29.90
N GLY A 154 17.03 -4.47 30.88
CA GLY A 154 18.02 -3.80 31.74
C GLY A 154 19.27 -3.41 30.95
N GLU A 155 19.78 -4.34 30.14
CA GLU A 155 20.97 -4.19 29.31
C GLU A 155 20.76 -3.12 28.23
N ALA A 156 19.59 -3.11 27.58
CA ALA A 156 19.22 -2.08 26.62
C ALA A 156 19.16 -0.69 27.28
N ILE A 157 18.56 -0.57 28.47
CA ILE A 157 18.55 0.69 29.23
C ILE A 157 19.97 1.16 29.54
N GLU A 158 20.87 0.27 29.96
CA GLU A 158 22.27 0.63 30.22
C GLU A 158 22.98 1.11 28.95
N PHE A 159 22.82 0.39 27.84
CA PHE A 159 23.36 0.78 26.55
C PHE A 159 22.86 2.16 26.10
N PHE A 160 21.54 2.35 26.07
CA PHE A 160 20.96 3.61 25.59
C PHE A 160 21.25 4.79 26.52
N ARG A 161 21.43 4.57 27.83
CA ARG A 161 21.92 5.63 28.72
C ARG A 161 23.33 6.08 28.38
N ILE A 162 24.20 5.16 27.96
CA ILE A 162 25.55 5.50 27.52
C ILE A 162 25.49 6.35 26.24
N ILE A 163 24.71 5.91 25.26
CA ILE A 163 24.54 6.62 23.99
C ILE A 163 23.90 8.00 24.22
N ALA A 164 22.76 8.07 24.91
CA ALA A 164 22.06 9.32 25.19
C ALA A 164 22.90 10.31 26.01
N THR A 165 23.68 9.83 26.99
CA THR A 165 24.57 10.70 27.77
C THR A 165 25.67 11.33 26.90
N LYS A 166 26.20 10.57 25.94
CA LYS A 166 27.30 11.03 25.09
C LYS A 166 26.82 11.88 23.92
N TYR A 167 25.68 11.51 23.33
CA TYR A 167 25.26 12.01 22.02
C TYR A 167 23.89 12.70 22.00
N GLY A 168 23.10 12.66 23.07
CA GLY A 168 21.73 13.18 23.05
C GLY A 168 21.59 14.69 22.88
N GLU A 169 22.69 15.45 22.87
CA GLU A 169 22.68 16.87 22.48
C GLU A 169 22.86 17.10 20.96
N HIS A 170 23.01 16.02 20.17
CA HIS A 170 23.20 16.09 18.72
C HIS A 170 21.90 15.77 17.98
N ASP A 171 21.46 16.70 17.13
CA ASP A 171 20.26 16.58 16.29
C ASP A 171 20.41 15.46 15.22
N ASN A 172 21.63 14.95 15.01
CA ASN A 172 21.93 13.83 14.11
C ASN A 172 21.37 12.48 14.61
N LEU A 173 21.18 12.33 15.92
CA LEU A 173 21.03 11.03 16.56
C LEU A 173 19.59 10.51 16.52
N ILE A 174 19.44 9.25 16.13
CA ILE A 174 18.17 8.52 16.14
C ILE A 174 18.39 7.20 16.91
N TYR A 175 17.49 6.84 17.81
CA TYR A 175 17.57 5.58 18.56
C TYR A 175 16.66 4.53 17.92
N GLU A 176 17.17 3.38 17.51
CA GLU A 176 16.34 2.22 17.17
C GLU A 176 16.43 1.21 18.32
N ILE A 177 15.38 1.16 19.13
CA ILE A 177 15.48 0.52 20.46
C ILE A 177 15.27 -0.99 20.43
N PHE A 178 14.75 -1.55 19.33
CA PHE A 178 14.61 -2.99 19.16
C PHE A 178 14.73 -3.33 17.69
N GLY A 179 15.91 -3.75 17.24
CA GLY A 179 16.23 -3.89 15.81
C GLY A 179 15.31 -4.84 15.05
N THR A 180 15.14 -6.09 15.48
CA THR A 180 14.36 -7.06 14.68
C THR A 180 13.54 -8.01 15.56
N PRO A 181 12.42 -7.58 16.15
CA PRO A 181 11.61 -8.42 17.04
C PRO A 181 11.13 -9.69 16.35
N ALA A 182 11.59 -10.87 16.79
CA ALA A 182 11.17 -12.14 16.21
C ALA A 182 9.97 -12.74 16.96
N ALA A 183 9.19 -13.55 16.25
CA ALA A 183 8.17 -14.39 16.88
C ALA A 183 8.79 -15.27 17.99
N PRO A 184 8.09 -15.52 19.11
CA PRO A 184 6.67 -15.22 19.37
C PRO A 184 6.40 -13.87 20.05
N ALA A 185 7.34 -12.92 20.05
CA ALA A 185 7.15 -11.63 20.72
C ALA A 185 5.94 -10.86 20.13
N SER A 186 5.00 -10.49 20.99
CA SER A 186 3.80 -9.75 20.62
C SER A 186 3.96 -8.24 20.87
N TRP A 187 3.19 -7.42 20.16
CA TRP A 187 3.17 -5.98 20.41
C TRP A 187 2.75 -5.65 21.84
N ALA A 188 1.60 -6.17 22.27
CA ALA A 188 0.96 -5.80 23.53
C ALA A 188 1.69 -6.31 24.78
N GLU A 189 2.18 -7.55 24.78
CA GLU A 189 2.72 -8.18 25.99
C GLU A 189 4.25 -8.02 26.11
N ASP A 190 4.96 -7.86 24.99
CA ASP A 190 6.43 -7.91 24.98
C ASP A 190 7.05 -6.60 24.50
N ILE A 191 6.73 -6.18 23.27
CA ILE A 191 7.44 -5.08 22.60
C ILE A 191 7.07 -3.72 23.18
N LYS A 192 5.77 -3.40 23.30
CA LYS A 192 5.31 -2.11 23.83
C LYS A 192 5.72 -1.90 25.29
N PRO A 193 5.58 -2.88 26.22
CA PRO A 193 6.06 -2.74 27.58
C PRO A 193 7.59 -2.54 27.68
N TYR A 194 8.36 -3.27 26.87
CA TYR A 194 9.81 -3.06 26.74
C TYR A 194 10.11 -1.63 26.26
N ALA A 195 9.48 -1.21 25.17
CA ALA A 195 9.70 0.08 24.53
C ALA A 195 9.42 1.24 25.49
N ASN A 196 8.31 1.21 26.21
CA ASN A 196 7.97 2.22 27.21
C ASN A 196 9.05 2.38 28.29
N ASN A 197 9.65 1.28 28.75
CA ASN A 197 10.72 1.33 29.76
C ASN A 197 12.03 1.92 29.22
N VAL A 198 12.41 1.56 27.98
CA VAL A 198 13.62 2.07 27.34
C VAL A 198 13.46 3.53 26.96
N ILE A 199 12.32 3.91 26.38
CA ILE A 199 11.97 5.30 26.02
C ILE A 199 12.03 6.18 27.27
N ALA A 200 11.41 5.78 28.38
CA ALA A 200 11.47 6.55 29.62
C ALA A 200 12.91 6.78 30.09
N ALA A 201 13.78 5.76 29.98
CA ALA A 201 15.18 5.89 30.35
C ALA A 201 16.00 6.78 29.41
N ILE A 202 15.67 6.81 28.11
CA ILE A 202 16.27 7.74 27.13
C ILE A 202 15.79 9.16 27.42
N ARG A 203 14.47 9.36 27.57
CA ARG A 203 13.84 10.68 27.79
C ARG A 203 14.25 11.37 29.08
N ASP A 204 14.72 10.62 30.08
CA ASP A 204 15.39 11.17 31.27
C ASP A 204 16.67 11.96 30.96
N ILE A 205 17.30 11.71 29.79
CA ILE A 205 18.58 12.29 29.36
C ILE A 205 18.41 13.12 28.09
N ASP A 206 17.73 12.55 27.08
CA ASP A 206 17.49 13.11 25.75
C ASP A 206 15.98 13.25 25.50
N PRO A 207 15.43 14.46 25.65
CA PRO A 207 13.99 14.67 25.67
C PRO A 207 13.34 14.76 24.28
N ASP A 208 14.11 14.85 23.20
CA ASP A 208 13.57 15.28 21.90
C ASP A 208 14.09 14.56 20.66
N ASN A 209 15.18 13.79 20.69
CA ASN A 209 15.59 13.03 19.50
C ASN A 209 14.60 11.92 19.13
N LEU A 210 14.55 11.58 17.83
CA LEU A 210 13.64 10.56 17.30
C LEU A 210 13.97 9.18 17.87
N ILE A 211 12.93 8.45 18.30
CA ILE A 211 13.04 7.04 18.71
C ILE A 211 12.23 6.18 17.74
N ILE A 212 12.86 5.14 17.19
CA ILE A 212 12.26 4.12 16.35
C ILE A 212 12.04 2.86 17.17
N VAL A 213 10.82 2.33 17.16
CA VAL A 213 10.45 1.09 17.86
C VAL A 213 10.27 -0.04 16.85
N GLY A 214 10.97 -1.16 17.07
CA GLY A 214 10.77 -2.39 16.31
C GLY A 214 9.34 -2.90 16.37
N THR A 215 8.86 -3.51 15.29
CA THR A 215 7.52 -4.11 15.21
C THR A 215 7.60 -5.65 15.13
N PRO A 216 6.53 -6.38 15.49
CA PRO A 216 6.56 -7.85 15.48
C PRO A 216 6.92 -8.45 14.12
N ASN A 217 7.27 -9.74 14.16
CA ASN A 217 7.56 -10.55 12.98
C ASN A 217 8.66 -9.95 12.08
N PHE A 218 9.82 -9.68 12.68
CA PHE A 218 10.99 -9.10 12.01
C PHE A 218 10.70 -7.72 11.40
N GLY A 219 10.00 -6.86 12.13
CA GLY A 219 9.69 -5.49 11.67
C GLY A 219 8.59 -5.43 10.61
N GLN A 220 7.67 -6.39 10.56
CA GLN A 220 6.66 -6.49 9.49
C GLN A 220 5.25 -6.11 9.93
N ASP A 221 4.90 -6.34 11.19
CA ASP A 221 3.54 -6.15 11.70
C ASP A 221 3.34 -4.72 12.23
N VAL A 222 3.66 -3.74 11.39
CA VAL A 222 3.49 -2.30 11.66
C VAL A 222 2.01 -1.91 11.80
N ASP A 223 1.14 -2.62 11.10
CA ASP A 223 -0.31 -2.52 11.22
C ASP A 223 -0.77 -2.87 12.64
N VAL A 224 -0.22 -3.93 13.24
CA VAL A 224 -0.53 -4.31 14.64
C VAL A 224 -0.05 -3.23 15.62
N ALA A 225 1.19 -2.74 15.46
CA ALA A 225 1.74 -1.72 16.34
C ALA A 225 0.96 -0.40 16.29
N SER A 226 0.45 -0.04 15.11
CA SER A 226 -0.32 1.19 14.88
C SER A 226 -1.68 1.23 15.58
N LEU A 227 -2.25 0.08 15.95
CA LEU A 227 -3.54 0.00 16.66
C LEU A 227 -3.44 0.40 18.13
N ASP A 228 -2.25 0.26 18.71
CA ASP A 228 -1.99 0.61 20.11
C ASP A 228 -0.64 1.34 20.23
N PRO A 229 -0.55 2.57 19.69
CA PRO A 229 0.72 3.27 19.54
C PRO A 229 1.37 3.64 20.89
N ILE A 230 2.65 3.97 20.86
CA ILE A 230 3.41 4.45 22.00
C ILE A 230 2.98 5.88 22.30
N ASP A 231 2.61 6.14 23.55
CA ASP A 231 2.23 7.48 24.02
C ASP A 231 3.48 8.26 24.47
N ASP A 232 4.34 8.62 23.51
CA ASP A 232 5.50 9.50 23.71
C ASP A 232 5.64 10.45 22.50
N VAL A 233 6.38 11.55 22.71
CA VAL A 233 6.65 12.50 21.63
C VAL A 233 7.79 12.00 20.75
N ASN A 234 7.68 12.24 19.44
CA ASN A 234 8.75 11.95 18.49
C ASN A 234 9.16 10.47 18.43
N VAL A 235 8.16 9.59 18.25
CA VAL A 235 8.34 8.14 18.08
C VAL A 235 7.87 7.71 16.69
N ALA A 236 8.66 6.86 16.05
CA ALA A 236 8.33 6.18 14.80
C ALA A 236 8.47 4.66 14.91
N TYR A 237 8.03 3.94 13.89
CA TYR A 237 7.97 2.48 13.89
C TYR A 237 8.83 1.90 12.77
N SER A 238 9.62 0.89 13.11
CA SER A 238 10.45 0.19 12.13
C SER A 238 9.58 -0.70 11.25
N LEU A 239 9.79 -0.56 9.94
CA LEU A 239 9.37 -1.48 8.90
C LEU A 239 10.64 -2.13 8.32
N GLN A 240 10.64 -3.44 8.08
CA GLN A 240 11.74 -4.12 7.39
C GLN A 240 11.21 -5.02 6.28
N PHE A 241 11.91 -5.05 5.15
CA PHE A 241 11.51 -5.88 4.02
C PHE A 241 12.69 -6.47 3.26
N SER A 242 12.42 -7.49 2.46
CA SER A 242 13.39 -8.08 1.53
C SER A 242 12.67 -8.15 0.20
N ALA A 243 13.16 -7.43 -0.79
CA ALA A 243 12.42 -7.21 -2.03
C ALA A 243 12.05 -8.53 -2.72
N GLY A 244 12.89 -9.57 -2.63
CA GLY A 244 12.61 -10.90 -3.19
C GLY A 244 11.52 -11.69 -2.46
N SER A 245 11.18 -11.36 -1.21
CA SER A 245 10.22 -12.12 -0.39
C SER A 245 8.96 -11.33 -0.05
N HIS A 246 9.11 -10.05 0.27
CA HIS A 246 8.06 -9.22 0.81
C HIS A 246 7.62 -8.24 -0.28
N LYS A 247 6.33 -8.30 -0.66
CA LYS A 247 5.78 -7.58 -1.83
C LYS A 247 4.60 -6.68 -1.42
N ALA A 248 3.61 -6.55 -2.28
CA ALA A 248 2.39 -5.78 -2.03
C ALA A 248 1.71 -6.05 -0.67
N PRO A 249 1.62 -7.30 -0.14
CA PRO A 249 0.99 -7.53 1.16
C PRO A 249 1.66 -6.77 2.32
N LEU A 250 3.00 -6.66 2.32
CA LEU A 250 3.70 -5.92 3.37
C LEU A 250 3.61 -4.40 3.17
N ARG A 251 3.63 -3.92 1.92
CA ARG A 251 3.31 -2.51 1.62
C ARG A 251 1.91 -2.14 2.09
N GLN A 252 0.95 -3.06 1.98
CA GLN A 252 -0.41 -2.83 2.48
C GLN A 252 -0.45 -2.70 4.01
N LYS A 253 0.31 -3.52 4.75
CA LYS A 253 0.46 -3.35 6.21
C LYS A 253 1.05 -1.98 6.56
N ALA A 254 2.07 -1.55 5.82
CA ALA A 254 2.67 -0.23 5.97
C ALA A 254 1.67 0.90 5.70
N LEU A 255 0.87 0.80 4.64
CA LEU A 255 -0.20 1.76 4.34
C LEU A 255 -1.25 1.80 5.46
N THR A 256 -1.66 0.65 5.98
CA THR A 256 -2.58 0.57 7.13
C THR A 256 -2.01 1.31 8.34
N ALA A 257 -0.73 1.11 8.66
CA ALA A 257 -0.09 1.81 9.78
C ALA A 257 -0.03 3.34 9.56
N LEU A 258 0.33 3.79 8.35
CA LEU A 258 0.30 5.21 8.00
C LEU A 258 -1.10 5.82 8.11
N ASN A 259 -2.14 5.08 7.71
CA ASN A 259 -3.53 5.51 7.81
C ASN A 259 -4.03 5.57 9.27
N ASN A 260 -3.52 4.68 10.12
CA ASN A 260 -3.72 4.75 11.57
C ASN A 260 -2.94 5.90 12.23
N GLY A 261 -2.20 6.68 11.45
CA GLY A 261 -1.58 7.93 11.89
C GLY A 261 -0.20 7.77 12.51
N VAL A 262 0.47 6.62 12.39
CA VAL A 262 1.84 6.43 12.89
C VAL A 262 2.88 6.62 11.77
N PRO A 263 4.03 7.25 12.05
CA PRO A 263 5.09 7.40 11.06
C PRO A 263 5.97 6.15 11.00
N LEU A 264 6.40 5.78 9.80
CA LEU A 264 7.26 4.62 9.57
C LEU A 264 8.67 5.03 9.17
N VAL A 265 9.65 4.18 9.49
CA VAL A 265 11.00 4.21 8.93
C VAL A 265 11.34 2.80 8.48
N VAL A 266 11.80 2.66 7.23
CA VAL A 266 12.39 1.40 6.78
C VAL A 266 13.83 1.32 7.29
N THR A 267 14.01 0.79 8.49
CA THR A 267 15.35 0.69 9.10
C THR A 267 16.18 -0.45 8.53
N GLU A 268 15.58 -1.33 7.73
CA GLU A 268 16.33 -2.36 7.01
C GLU A 268 15.58 -2.79 5.75
N TRP A 269 16.24 -2.75 4.59
CA TRP A 269 15.74 -3.45 3.40
C TRP A 269 16.83 -4.15 2.61
N LEU A 270 16.49 -5.29 2.01
CA LEU A 270 17.36 -6.06 1.13
C LEU A 270 16.84 -6.01 -0.31
N ALA A 271 17.74 -5.93 -1.29
CA ALA A 271 17.39 -6.00 -2.71
C ALA A 271 17.06 -7.43 -3.19
N VAL A 272 17.36 -8.43 -2.35
CA VAL A 272 17.20 -9.86 -2.60
C VAL A 272 16.10 -10.44 -1.70
N ASP A 273 15.92 -11.76 -1.71
CA ASP A 273 15.00 -12.44 -0.79
C ASP A 273 15.51 -12.45 0.68
N ALA A 274 14.65 -12.85 1.61
CA ALA A 274 14.90 -12.81 3.05
C ALA A 274 16.01 -13.77 3.53
N SER A 275 16.53 -14.67 2.68
CA SER A 275 17.72 -15.46 3.01
C SER A 275 19.01 -14.62 2.93
N GLY A 276 18.97 -13.50 2.22
CA GLY A 276 20.12 -12.63 1.95
C GLY A 276 21.02 -13.12 0.82
N ASP A 277 20.70 -14.24 0.16
CA ASP A 277 21.54 -14.83 -0.90
C ASP A 277 20.78 -15.11 -2.22
N GLY A 278 19.53 -14.64 -2.34
CA GLY A 278 18.78 -14.67 -3.59
C GLY A 278 19.34 -13.74 -4.66
N GLU A 279 18.79 -13.83 -5.87
CA GLU A 279 19.03 -12.84 -6.92
C GLU A 279 18.32 -11.52 -6.60
N VAL A 280 18.81 -10.42 -7.18
CA VAL A 280 18.19 -9.10 -6.98
C VAL A 280 16.86 -9.04 -7.71
N ASP A 281 15.82 -8.65 -6.97
CA ASP A 281 14.46 -8.51 -7.49
C ASP A 281 14.19 -7.03 -7.84
N HIS A 282 14.68 -6.62 -9.01
CA HIS A 282 14.61 -5.22 -9.45
C HIS A 282 13.17 -4.67 -9.52
N GLU A 283 12.21 -5.49 -9.96
CA GLU A 283 10.80 -5.11 -10.04
C GLU A 283 10.24 -4.78 -8.66
N SER A 284 10.50 -5.66 -7.69
CA SER A 284 10.03 -5.42 -6.32
C SER A 284 10.77 -4.29 -5.63
N VAL A 285 12.09 -4.15 -5.84
CA VAL A 285 12.85 -3.00 -5.32
C VAL A 285 12.21 -1.71 -5.81
N ASN A 286 11.93 -1.58 -7.11
CA ASN A 286 11.28 -0.38 -7.67
C ASN A 286 9.90 -0.14 -7.04
N ALA A 287 9.06 -1.17 -6.96
CA ALA A 287 7.73 -1.05 -6.35
C ALA A 287 7.78 -0.65 -4.87
N TRP A 288 8.83 -1.05 -4.14
CA TRP A 288 9.08 -0.58 -2.79
C TRP A 288 9.54 0.87 -2.76
N MET A 289 10.51 1.25 -3.59
CA MET A 289 11.01 2.62 -3.64
C MET A 289 9.91 3.61 -4.05
N ASP A 290 9.05 3.26 -5.00
CA ASP A 290 7.90 4.07 -5.40
C ASP A 290 6.96 4.32 -4.21
N PHE A 291 6.61 3.26 -3.46
CA PHE A 291 5.79 3.35 -2.26
C PHE A 291 6.42 4.20 -1.15
N LEU A 292 7.73 4.03 -0.92
CA LEU A 292 8.42 4.80 0.12
C LEU A 292 8.53 6.28 -0.26
N GLN A 293 8.71 6.59 -1.54
CA GLN A 293 8.76 7.97 -2.03
C GLN A 293 7.36 8.63 -1.95
N GLU A 294 6.31 7.93 -2.38
CA GLU A 294 4.91 8.40 -2.33
C GLU A 294 4.48 8.78 -0.90
N HIS A 295 4.96 8.03 0.09
CA HIS A 295 4.60 8.24 1.49
C HIS A 295 5.68 8.92 2.32
N GLU A 296 6.73 9.44 1.68
CA GLU A 296 7.83 10.16 2.31
C GLU A 296 8.51 9.36 3.45
N ILE A 297 8.58 8.03 3.30
CA ILE A 297 9.18 7.14 4.30
C ILE A 297 10.69 7.13 4.12
N SER A 298 11.42 7.37 5.20
CA SER A 298 12.89 7.26 5.22
C SER A 298 13.33 5.79 5.20
N HIS A 299 14.46 5.47 4.57
CA HIS A 299 14.92 4.09 4.40
C HIS A 299 16.45 3.89 4.41
N VAL A 300 16.91 2.73 4.88
CA VAL A 300 18.32 2.33 4.81
C VAL A 300 18.50 0.89 4.31
N ASN A 301 19.42 0.69 3.36
CA ASN A 301 19.68 -0.63 2.77
C ASN A 301 20.65 -1.47 3.60
N TRP A 302 20.39 -2.77 3.70
CA TRP A 302 21.29 -3.77 4.27
C TRP A 302 22.09 -4.52 3.19
N ALA A 303 23.42 -4.51 3.17
CA ALA A 303 24.31 -3.70 4.02
C ALA A 303 25.68 -3.44 3.38
N ILE A 304 26.37 -2.42 3.90
CA ILE A 304 27.80 -2.18 3.62
C ILE A 304 28.62 -3.28 4.31
N ASN A 305 28.99 -4.28 3.51
CA ASN A 305 29.85 -5.38 3.88
C ASN A 305 30.43 -6.03 2.62
N ASP A 306 31.49 -6.82 2.77
CA ASP A 306 32.09 -7.64 1.70
C ASP A 306 31.95 -9.16 1.96
N HIS A 307 31.01 -9.55 2.83
CA HIS A 307 30.70 -10.96 3.06
C HIS A 307 30.12 -11.58 1.77
N PRO A 308 30.45 -12.83 1.41
CA PRO A 308 29.98 -13.47 0.19
C PRO A 308 28.49 -13.87 0.29
N LEU A 309 27.61 -12.87 0.32
CA LEU A 309 26.16 -12.96 0.25
C LEU A 309 25.69 -11.97 -0.81
N ASN A 310 24.68 -12.34 -1.61
CA ASN A 310 24.16 -11.44 -2.64
C ASN A 310 23.56 -10.14 -2.08
N ALA A 311 23.12 -10.11 -0.82
CA ALA A 311 22.67 -8.89 -0.14
C ALA A 311 23.79 -7.89 0.18
N SER A 312 25.03 -8.35 0.36
CA SER A 312 26.18 -7.47 0.65
C SER A 312 26.38 -6.45 -0.45
N ALA A 313 26.59 -5.19 -0.12
CA ALA A 313 26.80 -4.15 -1.12
C ALA A 313 28.17 -4.27 -1.83
N LEU A 314 29.18 -4.84 -1.18
CA LEU A 314 30.56 -4.86 -1.66
C LEU A 314 31.01 -6.28 -2.01
N THR A 315 31.90 -6.40 -3.00
CA THR A 315 32.53 -7.67 -3.34
C THR A 315 33.66 -8.01 -2.35
N VAL A 316 33.92 -9.31 -2.17
CA VAL A 316 34.92 -9.82 -1.20
C VAL A 316 36.28 -9.15 -1.38
N GLY A 317 36.79 -8.53 -0.31
CA GLY A 317 38.09 -7.85 -0.32
C GLY A 317 38.02 -6.36 -0.71
N ALA A 318 36.82 -5.79 -0.85
CA ALA A 318 36.64 -4.37 -1.06
C ALA A 318 37.38 -3.52 -0.01
N ASN A 319 37.85 -2.35 -0.42
CA ASN A 319 38.64 -1.47 0.43
C ASN A 319 37.82 -1.02 1.66
N PRO A 320 38.31 -1.20 2.90
CA PRO A 320 37.57 -0.81 4.10
C PRO A 320 37.29 0.69 4.25
N THR A 321 37.98 1.55 3.50
CA THR A 321 37.92 3.03 3.66
C THR A 321 37.15 3.72 2.53
N GLY A 322 36.34 3.00 1.74
CA GLY A 322 35.66 3.57 0.58
C GLY A 322 36.52 3.59 -0.70
N GLY A 323 36.14 4.46 -1.64
CA GLY A 323 36.75 4.51 -2.98
C GLY A 323 36.27 3.40 -3.92
N TRP A 324 35.09 2.84 -3.66
CA TRP A 324 34.53 1.70 -4.39
C TRP A 324 34.12 2.08 -5.80
N THR A 325 34.64 1.35 -6.77
CA THR A 325 34.23 1.40 -8.18
C THR A 325 33.12 0.39 -8.46
N ASP A 326 32.50 0.42 -9.65
CA ASP A 326 31.43 -0.52 -9.99
C ASP A 326 31.86 -2.00 -9.89
N SER A 327 33.15 -2.32 -10.07
CA SER A 327 33.67 -3.68 -9.88
C SER A 327 33.83 -4.10 -8.40
N ASP A 328 33.85 -3.14 -7.48
CA ASP A 328 33.88 -3.39 -6.05
C ASP A 328 32.46 -3.58 -5.47
N LEU A 329 31.42 -3.43 -6.30
CA LEU A 329 30.02 -3.53 -5.91
C LEU A 329 29.39 -4.84 -6.42
N THR A 330 28.58 -5.46 -5.58
CA THR A 330 27.66 -6.53 -6.02
C THR A 330 26.51 -5.93 -6.83
N GLU A 331 25.61 -6.78 -7.36
CA GLU A 331 24.36 -6.30 -7.96
C GLU A 331 23.52 -5.50 -6.94
N SER A 332 23.35 -6.03 -5.73
CA SER A 332 22.65 -5.34 -4.64
C SER A 332 23.28 -3.98 -4.33
N GLY A 333 24.62 -3.92 -4.31
CA GLY A 333 25.35 -2.66 -4.11
C GLY A 333 25.14 -1.64 -5.22
N ARG A 334 25.12 -2.07 -6.49
CA ARG A 334 24.88 -1.18 -7.64
C ARG A 334 23.46 -0.63 -7.64
N VAL A 335 22.46 -1.47 -7.38
CA VAL A 335 21.05 -1.05 -7.25
C VAL A 335 20.89 -0.08 -6.10
N THR A 336 21.41 -0.41 -4.92
CA THR A 336 21.31 0.43 -3.73
C THR A 336 21.97 1.79 -3.93
N ARG A 337 23.18 1.82 -4.50
CA ARG A 337 23.88 3.07 -4.81
C ARG A 337 23.07 3.93 -5.77
N SER A 338 22.45 3.32 -6.78
CA SER A 338 21.58 4.03 -7.71
C SER A 338 20.37 4.65 -7.00
N VAL A 339 19.67 3.87 -6.17
CA VAL A 339 18.52 4.34 -5.39
C VAL A 339 18.89 5.55 -4.54
N ILE A 340 19.94 5.44 -3.71
CA ILE A 340 20.30 6.51 -2.75
C ILE A 340 20.78 7.77 -3.47
N ARG A 341 21.56 7.65 -4.56
CA ARG A 341 22.04 8.83 -5.31
C ARG A 341 20.93 9.66 -5.93
N ASN A 342 19.83 8.99 -6.26
CA ASN A 342 18.64 9.58 -6.89
C ASN A 342 17.56 9.95 -5.86
N TRP A 343 17.80 9.68 -4.57
CA TRP A 343 16.87 9.99 -3.48
C TRP A 343 17.08 11.41 -2.94
N ILE A 344 16.79 12.42 -3.76
CA ILE A 344 17.01 13.83 -3.40
C ILE A 344 15.69 14.45 -2.91
N THR A 345 15.66 14.81 -1.63
CA THR A 345 14.84 15.90 -1.07
C THR A 345 15.82 16.78 -0.28
N PRO A 346 16.14 18.01 -0.73
CA PRO A 346 15.21 19.07 -1.15
C PRO A 346 15.53 19.70 -2.54
N LEU A 347 14.56 20.46 -3.06
CA LEU A 347 14.73 21.31 -4.25
C LEU A 347 15.94 22.26 -4.08
N PRO A 348 16.79 22.41 -5.11
CA PRO A 348 17.93 23.32 -5.03
C PRO A 348 17.49 24.79 -5.02
N GLU A 349 18.22 25.64 -4.27
CA GLU A 349 17.89 27.07 -4.07
C GLU A 349 17.82 27.92 -5.37
N ASN A 350 18.24 27.39 -6.52
CA ASN A 350 18.21 28.05 -7.84
C ASN A 350 17.63 27.11 -8.92
N ASP A 351 16.35 26.81 -8.80
CA ASP A 351 15.51 26.11 -9.78
C ASP A 351 14.39 27.09 -10.19
N SER A 352 14.37 27.54 -11.45
CA SER A 352 13.49 28.64 -11.88
C SER A 352 12.08 28.18 -12.26
N ASP A 353 11.94 26.94 -12.71
CA ASP A 353 10.70 26.33 -13.18
C ASP A 353 10.16 25.26 -12.22
N GLY A 354 10.92 24.91 -11.17
CA GLY A 354 10.46 24.14 -10.02
C GLY A 354 10.38 22.64 -10.30
N ASP A 355 11.20 22.15 -11.23
CA ASP A 355 11.19 20.78 -11.73
C ASP A 355 12.16 19.84 -10.97
N GLY A 356 12.98 20.38 -10.06
CA GLY A 356 13.95 19.65 -9.27
C GLY A 356 15.38 19.67 -9.81
N ILE A 357 15.67 20.38 -10.90
CA ILE A 357 17.01 20.51 -11.51
C ILE A 357 17.52 21.96 -11.40
N GLU A 358 18.79 22.15 -11.01
CA GLU A 358 19.38 23.49 -10.98
C GLU A 358 19.45 24.11 -12.38
N ASN A 359 19.13 25.40 -12.50
CA ASN A 359 19.19 26.20 -13.75
C ASN A 359 20.49 26.06 -14.58
N ASN A 360 21.60 25.63 -13.97
CA ASN A 360 22.89 25.46 -14.63
C ASN A 360 23.07 24.07 -15.28
N ALA A 361 22.28 23.10 -14.84
CA ALA A 361 22.23 21.71 -15.28
C ALA A 361 20.93 21.43 -16.07
N ASP A 362 19.94 22.28 -15.89
CA ASP A 362 18.69 22.28 -16.63
C ASP A 362 18.89 22.88 -18.04
N THR A 363 18.54 22.07 -19.03
CA THR A 363 18.60 22.37 -20.47
C THR A 363 17.22 22.62 -21.08
N CYS A 364 16.17 22.52 -20.25
CA CYS A 364 14.75 22.59 -20.57
C CYS A 364 14.03 23.51 -19.57
N ALA A 365 14.50 24.75 -19.49
CA ALA A 365 14.18 25.78 -18.47
C ALA A 365 12.75 26.35 -18.42
N ASP A 366 11.77 25.65 -18.97
CA ASP A 366 10.36 26.02 -18.92
C ASP A 366 9.48 24.77 -18.65
N THR A 367 10.00 23.77 -17.95
CA THR A 367 9.27 22.55 -17.63
C THR A 367 8.21 22.82 -16.56
N PRO A 368 6.95 22.37 -16.72
CA PRO A 368 5.91 22.69 -15.75
C PRO A 368 6.22 22.19 -14.33
N GLU A 369 5.96 23.03 -13.33
CA GLU A 369 6.08 22.70 -11.90
C GLU A 369 5.33 21.38 -11.57
N GLY A 370 6.05 20.39 -11.04
CA GLY A 370 5.55 19.04 -10.75
C GLY A 370 5.67 18.01 -11.89
N ALA A 371 6.21 18.39 -13.05
CA ALA A 371 6.53 17.44 -14.12
C ALA A 371 7.71 16.53 -13.73
N ARG A 372 7.64 15.24 -14.10
CA ARG A 372 8.77 14.30 -13.92
C ARG A 372 9.82 14.56 -15.01
N VAL A 373 11.01 15.00 -14.61
CA VAL A 373 12.11 15.36 -15.50
C VAL A 373 13.31 14.43 -15.40
N ASN A 374 14.09 14.33 -16.48
CA ASN A 374 15.37 13.65 -16.45
C ASN A 374 16.47 14.53 -15.81
N GLY A 375 17.70 14.01 -15.67
CA GLY A 375 18.83 14.76 -15.07
C GLY A 375 19.30 16.01 -15.85
N SER A 376 18.61 16.40 -16.92
CA SER A 376 18.83 17.62 -17.71
C SER A 376 17.62 18.56 -17.72
N GLY A 377 16.62 18.34 -16.85
CA GLY A 377 15.44 19.20 -16.70
C GLY A 377 14.34 18.98 -17.75
N CYS A 378 14.44 17.95 -18.59
CA CYS A 378 13.52 17.76 -19.71
C CYS A 378 12.39 16.78 -19.38
N GLU A 379 11.15 17.16 -19.74
CA GLU A 379 9.94 16.32 -19.65
C GLU A 379 9.99 15.12 -20.62
N GLY A 380 9.65 13.93 -20.10
CA GLY A 380 9.40 12.73 -20.88
C GLY A 380 10.42 11.59 -20.69
N PHE A 381 9.94 10.37 -20.84
CA PHE A 381 10.77 9.16 -20.77
C PHE A 381 11.37 8.89 -22.15
N LEU A 382 12.68 9.08 -22.30
CA LEU A 382 13.41 8.67 -23.48
C LEU A 382 13.92 7.25 -23.29
N ILE A 383 13.55 6.37 -24.22
CA ILE A 383 13.90 4.95 -24.24
C ILE A 383 14.79 4.74 -25.46
N GLU A 384 15.99 4.24 -25.27
CA GLU A 384 16.86 3.87 -26.40
C GLU A 384 16.26 2.69 -27.14
N ALA A 385 16.24 2.73 -28.47
CA ALA A 385 15.61 1.68 -29.28
C ALA A 385 16.29 0.32 -29.11
N GLU A 386 17.58 0.28 -28.81
CA GLU A 386 18.29 -0.96 -28.53
C GLU A 386 18.07 -1.49 -27.10
N HIS A 387 17.43 -0.72 -26.21
CA HIS A 387 17.05 -1.17 -24.87
C HIS A 387 15.67 -1.86 -24.89
N VAL A 388 15.53 -2.83 -25.78
CA VAL A 388 14.31 -3.63 -25.90
C VAL A 388 14.15 -4.57 -24.71
N PHE A 389 12.91 -4.73 -24.24
CA PHE A 389 12.55 -5.73 -23.25
C PHE A 389 12.38 -7.12 -23.89
N ASP A 390 11.72 -7.16 -25.05
CA ASP A 390 11.49 -8.37 -25.84
C ASP A 390 11.43 -7.97 -27.33
N PHE A 391 11.77 -8.87 -28.24
CA PHE A 391 11.75 -8.58 -29.67
C PHE A 391 11.62 -9.85 -30.52
N TYR A 392 11.20 -9.65 -31.78
CA TYR A 392 11.33 -10.64 -32.83
C TYR A 392 12.07 -10.02 -34.01
N ASP A 393 13.16 -10.69 -34.38
CA ASP A 393 13.99 -10.36 -35.53
C ASP A 393 13.82 -11.46 -36.58
N THR A 394 13.85 -11.08 -37.86
CA THR A 394 13.66 -12.03 -38.98
C THR A 394 14.88 -12.92 -39.19
N ASP A 395 16.03 -12.53 -38.67
CA ASP A 395 17.22 -13.35 -38.67
C ASP A 395 17.76 -13.62 -37.25
N THR A 396 18.96 -14.20 -37.16
CA THR A 396 19.54 -14.67 -35.89
C THR A 396 20.91 -14.05 -35.61
N ILE A 397 21.30 -13.06 -36.40
CA ILE A 397 22.63 -12.47 -36.42
C ILE A 397 22.47 -10.96 -36.43
N ASN A 398 23.06 -10.30 -35.42
CA ASN A 398 23.22 -8.85 -35.47
C ASN A 398 24.17 -8.42 -36.60
N ASN A 399 23.60 -8.00 -37.73
CA ASN A 399 24.24 -7.52 -38.95
C ASN A 399 25.01 -6.21 -38.76
N GLY A 400 24.67 -5.41 -37.74
CA GLY A 400 25.35 -4.17 -37.35
C GLY A 400 26.55 -4.36 -36.42
N ASN A 401 26.70 -5.57 -35.84
CA ASN A 401 27.87 -6.05 -35.10
C ASN A 401 28.30 -5.14 -33.92
N SER A 402 27.33 -4.43 -33.31
CA SER A 402 27.55 -3.43 -32.26
C SER A 402 26.64 -3.67 -31.05
N GLY A 403 26.78 -4.79 -30.34
CA GLY A 403 25.94 -5.13 -29.18
C GLY A 403 26.33 -6.46 -28.51
N PRO A 404 25.66 -6.88 -27.41
CA PRO A 404 25.77 -8.26 -26.90
C PRO A 404 25.27 -9.27 -27.96
N GLU A 405 25.57 -10.57 -27.81
CA GLU A 405 25.26 -11.66 -28.78
C GLU A 405 23.74 -11.95 -28.95
N PHE A 406 22.92 -10.93 -29.17
CA PHE A 406 21.49 -11.02 -29.49
C PHE A 406 21.26 -10.85 -30.99
N ALA A 407 20.14 -11.38 -31.50
CA ALA A 407 19.79 -11.32 -32.92
C ALA A 407 19.41 -9.93 -33.43
N LEU A 408 19.00 -9.00 -32.55
CA LEU A 408 18.58 -7.65 -32.95
C LEU A 408 19.70 -6.87 -33.63
N ASP A 409 19.39 -6.30 -34.80
CA ASP A 409 20.32 -5.55 -35.64
C ASP A 409 20.64 -4.14 -35.11
N ILE A 410 21.83 -3.95 -34.53
CA ILE A 410 22.23 -2.70 -33.87
C ILE A 410 23.55 -2.19 -34.48
N GLU A 411 23.57 -0.91 -34.86
CA GLU A 411 24.76 -0.20 -35.35
C GLU A 411 25.07 1.08 -34.57
N SER A 412 26.23 1.69 -34.85
CA SER A 412 26.57 2.99 -34.28
C SER A 412 25.77 4.11 -34.95
N THR A 413 25.18 5.00 -34.14
CA THR A 413 24.45 6.16 -34.65
C THR A 413 25.35 7.38 -34.79
N THR A 414 25.01 8.27 -35.71
CA THR A 414 25.61 9.62 -35.82
C THR A 414 24.66 10.74 -35.38
N ASP A 415 23.49 10.38 -34.84
CA ASP A 415 22.53 11.35 -34.32
C ASP A 415 23.08 12.07 -33.09
N ASN A 416 22.81 13.38 -33.00
CA ASN A 416 23.09 14.18 -31.80
C ASN A 416 21.80 14.53 -31.03
N GLY A 417 20.69 13.86 -31.37
CA GLY A 417 19.32 14.22 -31.01
C GLY A 417 18.78 13.66 -29.70
N GLY A 418 19.62 13.37 -28.70
CA GLY A 418 19.14 13.12 -27.33
C GLY A 418 19.15 11.67 -26.82
N GLY A 419 19.77 10.72 -27.51
CA GLY A 419 20.11 9.40 -26.93
C GLY A 419 21.41 9.48 -26.11
N ILE A 420 21.49 8.77 -24.99
CA ILE A 420 22.69 8.54 -24.18
C ILE A 420 23.57 7.42 -24.74
N SER A 421 23.00 6.56 -25.60
CA SER A 421 23.76 5.56 -26.33
C SER A 421 24.30 6.13 -27.65
N ALA A 422 25.44 5.62 -28.09
CA ALA A 422 25.98 5.93 -29.41
C ALA A 422 25.48 4.92 -30.47
N ARG A 423 24.24 4.41 -30.34
CA ARG A 423 23.72 3.30 -31.15
C ARG A 423 22.30 3.55 -31.66
N ASN A 424 21.89 2.78 -32.67
CA ASN A 424 20.50 2.71 -33.14
C ASN A 424 20.19 1.29 -33.63
N VAL A 425 18.90 0.93 -33.68
CA VAL A 425 18.43 -0.27 -34.38
C VAL A 425 18.38 0.02 -35.88
N GLY A 426 18.94 -0.88 -36.67
CA GLY A 426 18.98 -0.81 -38.13
C GLY A 426 18.46 -2.09 -38.77
N TRP A 427 18.53 -2.20 -40.10
CA TRP A 427 18.07 -3.38 -40.87
C TRP A 427 16.62 -3.82 -40.60
N ILE A 428 15.80 -2.95 -40.02
CA ILE A 428 14.41 -3.23 -39.65
C ILE A 428 13.61 -3.75 -40.87
N GLU A 429 13.12 -4.99 -40.77
CA GLU A 429 12.37 -5.71 -41.80
C GLU A 429 10.87 -5.85 -41.46
N SER A 430 10.06 -6.06 -42.50
CA SER A 430 8.61 -6.24 -42.33
C SER A 430 8.28 -7.53 -41.58
N GLY A 431 7.50 -7.42 -40.50
CA GLY A 431 7.10 -8.55 -39.65
C GLY A 431 7.87 -8.62 -38.32
N GLU A 432 8.91 -7.82 -38.14
CA GLU A 432 9.63 -7.67 -36.88
C GLU A 432 8.79 -6.93 -35.84
N TRP A 433 9.15 -7.08 -34.57
CA TRP A 433 8.59 -6.27 -33.50
C TRP A 433 9.59 -6.04 -32.37
N MET A 434 9.45 -4.90 -31.71
CA MET A 434 10.25 -4.53 -30.55
C MET A 434 9.31 -4.09 -29.43
N SER A 435 9.44 -4.71 -28.27
CA SER A 435 8.64 -4.42 -27.08
C SER A 435 9.48 -3.71 -26.03
N TYR A 436 8.91 -2.65 -25.46
CA TYR A 436 9.56 -1.79 -24.48
C TYR A 436 8.72 -1.75 -23.21
N ARG A 437 9.39 -1.68 -22.06
CA ARG A 437 8.76 -1.41 -20.78
C ARG A 437 9.30 -0.10 -20.23
N PHE A 438 8.42 0.70 -19.65
CA PHE A 438 8.79 1.96 -19.02
C PHE A 438 8.00 2.15 -17.73
N ASN A 439 8.60 2.82 -16.75
CA ASN A 439 8.04 2.99 -15.41
C ASN A 439 7.47 4.39 -15.20
N GLY A 440 6.65 4.86 -16.13
CA GLY A 440 6.01 6.19 -16.02
C GLY A 440 4.65 6.18 -15.31
N GLY A 441 4.05 5.01 -15.12
CA GLY A 441 2.73 4.82 -14.52
C GLY A 441 1.58 4.87 -15.51
N PRO A 442 0.36 4.49 -15.07
CA PRO A 442 -0.81 4.52 -15.92
C PRO A 442 -1.14 5.95 -16.33
N GLY A 443 -1.58 6.15 -17.57
CA GLY A 443 -1.92 7.48 -18.07
C GLY A 443 -1.79 7.63 -19.57
N PHE A 444 -2.17 8.80 -20.08
CA PHE A 444 -1.99 9.16 -21.48
C PHE A 444 -0.61 9.74 -21.74
N TYR A 445 0.01 9.31 -22.83
CA TYR A 445 1.31 9.76 -23.28
C TYR A 445 1.26 10.15 -24.75
N GLU A 446 2.02 11.16 -25.14
CA GLU A 446 2.37 11.39 -26.53
C GLU A 446 3.62 10.58 -26.87
N LEU A 447 3.52 9.68 -27.85
CA LEU A 447 4.62 8.84 -28.33
C LEU A 447 5.28 9.49 -29.54
N SER A 448 6.60 9.70 -29.45
CA SER A 448 7.43 10.13 -30.57
C SER A 448 8.57 9.15 -30.83
N LEU A 449 8.97 9.00 -32.09
CA LEU A 449 10.03 8.10 -32.54
C LEU A 449 11.10 8.88 -33.29
N ARG A 450 12.37 8.60 -33.01
CA ARG A 450 13.49 9.17 -33.74
C ARG A 450 13.98 8.23 -34.81
N VAL A 451 13.73 8.57 -36.08
CA VAL A 451 13.85 7.65 -37.21
C VAL A 451 14.71 8.21 -38.34
N ALA A 452 15.29 7.32 -39.15
CA ALA A 452 16.03 7.68 -40.35
C ALA A 452 15.68 6.72 -41.50
N SER A 453 15.54 7.21 -42.73
CA SER A 453 15.26 6.40 -43.90
C SER A 453 15.78 7.06 -45.19
N GLU A 454 16.63 6.34 -45.94
CA GLU A 454 17.12 6.80 -47.24
C GLU A 454 16.03 6.74 -48.32
N ILE A 455 15.20 5.68 -48.28
CA ILE A 455 14.25 5.33 -49.33
C ILE A 455 12.81 5.72 -49.01
N GLY A 456 12.50 6.00 -47.73
CA GLY A 456 11.14 6.23 -47.24
C GLY A 456 10.26 4.98 -47.33
N GLY A 457 8.97 5.15 -46.99
CA GLY A 457 7.97 4.09 -47.18
C GLY A 457 7.89 3.07 -46.04
N GLY A 458 8.72 3.20 -45.00
CA GLY A 458 8.60 2.43 -43.76
C GLY A 458 7.26 2.69 -43.06
N ARG A 459 6.80 1.71 -42.29
CA ARG A 459 5.51 1.75 -41.63
C ARG A 459 5.49 0.84 -40.40
N LEU A 460 4.93 1.33 -39.30
CA LEU A 460 4.80 0.57 -38.04
C LEU A 460 3.47 0.87 -37.36
N SER A 461 3.04 0.00 -36.46
CA SER A 461 1.97 0.26 -35.49
C SER A 461 2.49 0.06 -34.07
N ALA A 462 1.81 0.66 -33.09
CA ALA A 462 2.08 0.46 -31.68
C ALA A 462 0.89 -0.27 -31.01
N SER A 463 1.17 -1.24 -30.16
CA SER A 463 0.17 -2.03 -29.42
C SER A 463 0.62 -2.30 -27.98
N GLY A 464 -0.34 -2.49 -27.07
CA GLY A 464 -0.12 -2.96 -25.70
C GLY A 464 -1.24 -3.91 -25.24
N ASP A 465 -1.26 -4.26 -23.96
CA ASP A 465 -2.18 -5.28 -23.41
C ASP A 465 -3.67 -4.96 -23.63
N ASP A 466 -4.06 -3.67 -23.56
CA ASP A 466 -5.46 -3.22 -23.67
C ASP A 466 -5.70 -2.12 -24.72
N PHE A 467 -4.74 -1.87 -25.64
CA PHE A 467 -4.93 -0.87 -26.72
C PHE A 467 -4.21 -1.23 -28.02
N ASN A 468 -4.80 -0.80 -29.14
CA ASN A 468 -4.20 -0.87 -30.48
C ASN A 468 -4.24 0.51 -31.13
N PHE A 469 -3.08 1.01 -31.59
CA PHE A 469 -3.01 2.28 -32.34
C PHE A 469 -2.97 2.08 -33.86
N THR A 470 -3.26 3.17 -34.56
CA THR A 470 -3.28 3.25 -36.02
C THR A 470 -1.88 3.31 -36.60
N SER A 471 -1.66 2.56 -37.67
CA SER A 471 -0.39 2.46 -38.36
C SER A 471 0.20 3.80 -38.86
N GLN A 472 1.45 4.07 -38.45
CA GLN A 472 2.24 5.27 -38.70
C GLN A 472 3.25 5.07 -39.84
N SER A 473 3.30 6.03 -40.78
CA SER A 473 4.30 6.04 -41.86
C SER A 473 5.59 6.76 -41.46
N ILE A 474 6.71 6.20 -41.88
CA ILE A 474 8.05 6.76 -41.69
C ILE A 474 8.46 7.56 -42.93
N PRO A 475 8.80 8.86 -42.79
CA PRO A 475 9.16 9.72 -43.91
C PRO A 475 10.53 9.36 -44.48
N GLN A 476 10.76 9.76 -45.74
CA GLN A 476 12.10 9.73 -46.33
C GLN A 476 12.92 10.89 -45.75
N THR A 477 13.93 10.58 -44.94
CA THR A 477 14.79 11.58 -44.31
C THR A 477 16.03 11.92 -45.15
N GLY A 478 16.32 11.13 -46.17
CA GLY A 478 17.41 11.38 -47.14
C GLY A 478 18.71 10.62 -46.86
N GLY A 479 18.73 9.76 -45.84
CA GLY A 479 19.83 8.83 -45.56
C GLY A 479 19.58 7.99 -44.31
N TRP A 480 20.23 6.83 -44.18
CA TRP A 480 20.09 5.90 -43.04
C TRP A 480 20.54 6.46 -41.69
N GLN A 481 21.28 7.56 -41.72
CA GLN A 481 21.80 8.26 -40.54
C GLN A 481 21.43 9.76 -40.58
N THR A 482 20.40 10.11 -41.35
CA THR A 482 19.79 11.45 -41.36
C THR A 482 18.49 11.37 -40.61
N TRP A 483 18.42 12.02 -39.44
CA TRP A 483 17.41 11.71 -38.43
C TRP A 483 16.30 12.76 -38.36
N GLU A 484 15.06 12.30 -38.20
CA GLU A 484 13.86 13.09 -37.98
C GLU A 484 13.04 12.49 -36.83
N THR A 485 12.33 13.34 -36.07
CA THR A 485 11.42 12.87 -35.01
C THR A 485 10.00 12.85 -35.55
N VAL A 486 9.37 11.68 -35.53
CA VAL A 486 8.00 11.45 -35.96
C VAL A 486 7.12 11.28 -34.74
N ASN A 487 6.08 12.12 -34.62
CA ASN A 487 5.04 11.95 -33.61
C ASN A 487 4.07 10.87 -34.07
N VAL A 488 3.92 9.82 -33.26
CA VAL A 488 3.03 8.68 -33.52
C VAL A 488 1.62 8.98 -33.04
N GLY A 489 1.47 9.84 -32.03
CA GLY A 489 0.20 10.25 -31.45
C GLY A 489 0.07 9.89 -29.98
N THR A 490 -1.15 9.98 -29.47
CA THR A 490 -1.47 9.71 -28.06
C THR A 490 -1.70 8.21 -27.81
N ILE A 491 -1.03 7.66 -26.81
CA ILE A 491 -1.25 6.30 -26.30
C ILE A 491 -1.75 6.36 -24.86
N TYR A 492 -2.50 5.35 -24.42
CA TYR A 492 -2.84 5.16 -23.01
C TYR A 492 -2.09 3.94 -22.50
N ILE A 493 -1.47 4.07 -21.34
CA ILE A 493 -0.74 2.98 -20.70
C ILE A 493 -1.56 2.58 -19.47
N PRO A 494 -2.08 1.32 -19.40
CA PRO A 494 -3.08 0.95 -18.42
C PRO A 494 -2.52 0.64 -17.04
N SER A 495 -1.22 0.34 -16.94
CA SER A 495 -0.56 0.04 -15.67
C SER A 495 0.95 0.31 -15.75
N TYR A 496 1.61 0.35 -14.60
CA TYR A 496 3.06 0.35 -14.54
C TYR A 496 3.61 -0.89 -15.26
N ASN A 497 4.70 -0.71 -16.03
CA ASN A 497 5.39 -1.80 -16.73
C ASN A 497 4.59 -2.48 -17.88
N SER A 498 3.44 -1.94 -18.30
CA SER A 498 2.72 -2.43 -19.49
C SER A 498 3.64 -2.42 -20.72
N PRO A 499 3.66 -3.50 -21.53
CA PRO A 499 4.47 -3.54 -22.74
C PRO A 499 3.94 -2.58 -23.80
N LEU A 500 4.82 -1.72 -24.31
CA LEU A 500 4.62 -0.96 -25.54
C LEU A 500 5.36 -1.68 -26.67
N THR A 501 4.62 -2.34 -27.56
CA THR A 501 5.19 -3.08 -28.69
C THR A 501 5.05 -2.30 -29.98
N LEU A 502 6.17 -2.01 -30.64
CA LEU A 502 6.24 -1.51 -32.01
C LEU A 502 6.22 -2.69 -32.97
N ASN A 503 5.16 -2.83 -33.75
CA ASN A 503 5.01 -3.83 -34.81
C ASN A 503 5.42 -3.25 -36.16
N ILE A 504 6.39 -3.86 -36.82
CA ILE A 504 6.94 -3.37 -38.08
C ILE A 504 6.12 -3.91 -39.24
N GLU A 505 5.28 -3.06 -39.84
CA GLU A 505 4.44 -3.44 -40.97
C GLU A 505 5.19 -3.39 -42.30
N ASN A 506 6.07 -2.41 -42.43
CA ASN A 506 6.97 -2.28 -43.56
C ASN A 506 8.32 -1.72 -43.09
N GLY A 507 9.40 -2.48 -43.32
CA GLY A 507 10.76 -2.08 -42.98
C GLY A 507 11.32 -0.91 -43.81
N GLY A 508 12.63 -0.73 -43.78
CA GLY A 508 13.32 0.30 -44.57
C GLY A 508 13.53 1.63 -43.84
N PHE A 509 13.70 1.58 -42.52
CA PHE A 509 14.12 2.70 -41.69
C PHE A 509 14.99 2.22 -40.52
N ASN A 510 15.70 3.14 -39.89
CA ASN A 510 16.41 2.95 -38.63
C ASN A 510 15.65 3.66 -37.51
N LEU A 511 15.78 3.15 -36.27
CA LEU A 511 15.16 3.71 -35.07
C LEU A 511 16.24 3.96 -34.00
N ASN A 512 16.32 5.19 -33.51
CA ASN A 512 17.29 5.60 -32.49
C ASN A 512 16.71 5.50 -31.08
N TRP A 513 15.59 6.19 -30.84
CA TRP A 513 14.92 6.19 -29.55
C TRP A 513 13.41 6.40 -29.70
N LEU A 514 12.69 6.10 -28.63
CA LEU A 514 11.29 6.43 -28.40
C LEU A 514 11.21 7.47 -27.28
N GLN A 515 10.27 8.40 -27.36
CA GLN A 515 9.98 9.33 -26.29
C GLN A 515 8.51 9.25 -25.92
N LEU A 516 8.24 9.07 -24.63
CA LEU A 516 6.91 9.12 -24.04
C LEU A 516 6.79 10.38 -23.19
N ARG A 517 5.98 11.32 -23.66
CA ARG A 517 5.68 12.54 -22.92
C ARG A 517 4.33 12.40 -22.22
N PRO A 518 4.24 12.44 -20.89
CA PRO A 518 2.95 12.43 -20.19
C PRO A 518 2.06 13.54 -20.72
N LEU A 519 0.79 13.25 -20.98
CA LEU A 519 -0.20 14.26 -21.32
C LEU A 519 -1.02 14.58 -20.07
N PRO A 520 -0.95 15.81 -19.53
CA PRO A 520 -1.70 16.17 -18.33
C PRO A 520 -3.19 15.89 -18.56
N GLY A 521 -3.74 15.09 -17.66
CA GLY A 521 -5.16 14.78 -17.64
C GLY A 521 -5.97 15.92 -17.06
N SER A 522 -7.20 16.03 -17.53
CA SER A 522 -8.26 16.77 -16.84
C SER A 522 -9.26 15.73 -16.39
N ASP A 523 -9.73 15.85 -15.16
CA ASP A 523 -10.76 15.01 -14.56
C ASP A 523 -11.78 16.01 -13.97
N THR A 524 -12.74 16.38 -14.81
CA THR A 524 -13.64 17.53 -14.60
C THR A 524 -14.60 17.29 -13.45
N ASP A 525 -15.00 16.04 -13.20
CA ASP A 525 -15.89 15.65 -12.11
C ASP A 525 -15.19 14.96 -10.93
N SER A 526 -13.87 14.76 -11.06
CA SER A 526 -12.94 14.31 -10.01
C SER A 526 -13.24 12.89 -9.51
N ASP A 527 -13.68 12.02 -10.41
CA ASP A 527 -14.02 10.62 -10.13
C ASP A 527 -12.84 9.64 -10.25
N GLY A 528 -11.68 10.14 -10.68
CA GLY A 528 -10.43 9.36 -10.84
C GLY A 528 -10.21 8.84 -12.25
N ILE A 529 -11.08 9.13 -13.21
CA ILE A 529 -10.94 8.80 -14.63
C ILE A 529 -10.74 10.09 -15.43
N ASP A 530 -9.71 10.09 -16.28
CA ASP A 530 -9.45 11.22 -17.17
C ASP A 530 -10.64 11.48 -18.11
N ASP A 531 -11.02 12.74 -18.31
CA ASP A 531 -12.11 13.22 -19.19
C ASP A 531 -12.06 12.58 -20.61
N ARG A 532 -10.89 12.12 -21.05
CA ARG A 532 -10.69 11.44 -22.35
C ARG A 532 -11.16 9.97 -22.36
N MET A 533 -11.27 9.33 -21.20
CA MET A 533 -11.79 7.96 -20.99
C MET A 533 -13.13 7.91 -20.28
N ASP A 534 -13.55 9.04 -19.71
CA ASP A 534 -14.78 9.16 -18.96
C ASP A 534 -16.00 9.28 -19.89
N ASN A 535 -16.83 8.24 -19.87
CA ASN A 535 -18.10 8.15 -20.57
C ASN A 535 -19.30 8.60 -19.70
N CYS A 536 -19.05 8.92 -18.43
CA CYS A 536 -20.02 9.34 -17.43
C CYS A 536 -19.56 10.64 -16.73
N PRO A 537 -19.47 11.77 -17.46
CA PRO A 537 -18.80 13.03 -17.05
C PRO A 537 -19.55 13.92 -16.05
N ALA A 538 -20.34 13.29 -15.20
CA ALA A 538 -21.00 13.90 -14.08
C ALA A 538 -21.03 12.95 -12.87
N THR A 539 -20.11 12.01 -12.82
CA THR A 539 -19.96 11.09 -11.71
C THR A 539 -19.40 11.87 -10.52
N PRO A 540 -20.07 11.88 -9.35
CA PRO A 540 -19.61 12.68 -8.23
C PRO A 540 -18.19 12.28 -7.79
N ALA A 541 -17.34 13.27 -7.49
CA ALA A 541 -15.99 13.03 -6.97
C ALA A 541 -15.93 11.98 -5.85
N ASN A 542 -14.95 11.07 -5.90
CA ASN A 542 -14.78 9.90 -5.02
C ASN A 542 -15.83 8.78 -5.18
N THR A 543 -16.62 8.79 -6.24
CA THR A 543 -17.46 7.65 -6.60
C THR A 543 -16.56 6.55 -7.16
N ALA A 544 -16.74 5.30 -6.70
CA ALA A 544 -16.06 4.17 -7.31
C ALA A 544 -16.65 3.95 -8.70
N VAL A 545 -15.83 4.17 -9.72
CA VAL A 545 -16.20 4.08 -11.12
C VAL A 545 -15.49 2.93 -11.81
N ASP A 546 -16.10 2.41 -12.87
CA ASP A 546 -15.40 1.49 -13.77
C ASP A 546 -14.32 2.23 -14.59
N SER A 547 -13.61 1.50 -15.45
CA SER A 547 -12.58 2.09 -16.33
C SER A 547 -13.12 3.10 -17.34
N GLN A 548 -14.43 3.40 -17.33
CA GLN A 548 -15.12 4.33 -18.21
C GLN A 548 -15.77 5.49 -17.43
N GLY A 549 -15.41 5.71 -16.16
CA GLY A 549 -15.93 6.81 -15.34
C GLY A 549 -17.37 6.60 -14.86
N CYS A 550 -17.96 5.41 -15.07
CA CYS A 550 -19.34 5.16 -14.71
C CYS A 550 -19.46 4.53 -13.31
N GLU A 551 -20.34 5.11 -12.48
CA GLU A 551 -20.65 4.61 -11.13
C GLU A 551 -20.95 3.10 -11.13
N LEU A 552 -20.21 2.35 -10.32
CA LEU A 552 -20.35 0.90 -10.16
C LEU A 552 -21.69 0.55 -9.49
N ASN A 553 -22.77 0.52 -10.26
CA ASN A 553 -24.12 0.22 -9.79
C ASN A 553 -24.57 -1.21 -10.17
N ALA A 554 -24.15 -2.23 -9.41
CA ALA A 554 -24.80 -3.55 -9.21
C ALA A 554 -23.94 -4.45 -8.29
N PRO A 555 -24.52 -5.38 -7.50
CA PRO A 555 -23.78 -6.14 -6.49
C PRO A 555 -22.63 -6.96 -7.09
N TYR A 556 -21.43 -6.81 -6.52
CA TYR A 556 -20.28 -7.64 -6.84
C TYR A 556 -20.58 -9.10 -6.47
N SER A 557 -20.34 -10.05 -7.38
CA SER A 557 -20.37 -11.48 -7.05
C SER A 557 -19.06 -12.14 -7.42
N LEU A 558 -18.42 -12.79 -6.45
CA LEU A 558 -17.26 -13.67 -6.69
C LEU A 558 -17.75 -15.11 -6.79
N THR A 559 -17.40 -15.81 -7.88
CA THR A 559 -17.60 -17.26 -8.00
C THR A 559 -16.24 -17.94 -7.97
N VAL A 560 -16.08 -18.89 -7.05
CA VAL A 560 -14.90 -19.74 -6.87
C VAL A 560 -15.27 -21.11 -7.41
N GLU A 561 -14.73 -21.47 -8.57
CA GLU A 561 -14.91 -22.81 -9.14
C GLU A 561 -14.16 -23.84 -8.28
N ALA A 562 -14.78 -24.98 -8.03
CA ALA A 562 -14.27 -25.98 -7.10
C ALA A 562 -12.92 -26.55 -7.57
N GLU A 563 -12.74 -26.71 -8.89
CA GLU A 563 -11.52 -27.22 -9.51
C GLU A 563 -10.33 -26.24 -9.49
N ASP A 564 -10.56 -24.97 -9.14
CA ASP A 564 -9.57 -23.88 -9.18
C ASP A 564 -8.85 -23.67 -7.84
N PHE A 565 -8.72 -24.73 -7.04
CA PHE A 565 -7.97 -24.69 -5.79
C PHE A 565 -6.47 -24.50 -6.04
N ASP A 566 -5.80 -23.82 -5.10
CA ASP A 566 -4.36 -23.62 -5.10
C ASP A 566 -3.64 -24.77 -4.40
N ILE A 567 -4.14 -25.12 -3.20
CA ILE A 567 -3.64 -26.24 -2.40
C ILE A 567 -4.82 -27.12 -2.00
N ALA A 568 -4.62 -28.44 -1.95
CA ALA A 568 -5.63 -29.39 -1.54
C ALA A 568 -5.02 -30.57 -0.79
N TYR A 569 -5.85 -31.25 0.00
CA TYR A 569 -5.56 -32.55 0.56
C TYR A 569 -6.62 -33.55 0.12
N ASP A 570 -6.19 -34.49 -0.71
CA ASP A 570 -6.98 -35.60 -1.24
C ASP A 570 -6.38 -36.91 -0.73
N ILE A 571 -7.23 -37.80 -0.19
CA ILE A 571 -6.79 -39.04 0.46
C ILE A 571 -6.67 -40.18 -0.56
N SER A 572 -7.27 -40.01 -1.74
CA SER A 572 -7.19 -40.97 -2.81
C SER A 572 -5.79 -41.00 -3.42
N ALA A 573 -5.40 -42.18 -3.93
CA ALA A 573 -4.06 -42.36 -4.49
C ALA A 573 -3.90 -41.74 -5.89
N ARG A 574 -4.99 -41.32 -6.55
CA ARG A 574 -5.07 -40.80 -7.92
C ARG A 574 -6.42 -40.12 -8.18
N ASN A 575 -6.39 -39.04 -8.95
CA ASN A 575 -7.59 -38.44 -9.55
C ASN A 575 -8.36 -39.48 -10.40
N LYS A 576 -9.58 -39.78 -9.99
CA LYS A 576 -10.49 -40.76 -10.60
C LYS A 576 -11.10 -40.28 -11.91
N GLY A 577 -11.32 -38.97 -12.08
CA GLY A 577 -11.90 -38.41 -13.29
C GLY A 577 -10.87 -38.15 -14.40
N GLN A 578 -9.58 -38.03 -14.06
CA GLN A 578 -8.43 -37.93 -14.99
C GLN A 578 -8.57 -36.80 -16.02
N VAL A 579 -9.14 -35.66 -15.63
CA VAL A 579 -9.32 -34.49 -16.49
C VAL A 579 -8.88 -33.21 -15.78
N TYR A 580 -8.72 -32.14 -16.57
CA TYR A 580 -8.29 -30.79 -16.18
C TYR A 580 -6.83 -30.67 -15.68
N ARG A 581 -6.47 -31.35 -14.58
CA ARG A 581 -5.16 -31.21 -13.92
C ARG A 581 -4.57 -32.57 -13.51
N ASP A 582 -3.25 -32.72 -13.64
CA ASP A 582 -2.51 -33.92 -13.19
C ASP A 582 -2.16 -33.81 -11.70
N VAL A 583 -3.20 -33.81 -10.86
CA VAL A 583 -3.16 -33.72 -9.39
C VAL A 583 -3.96 -34.86 -8.76
N HIS A 584 -3.92 -35.03 -7.44
CA HIS A 584 -4.65 -36.11 -6.77
C HIS A 584 -6.16 -35.85 -6.63
N VAL A 585 -6.59 -34.58 -6.62
CA VAL A 585 -8.01 -34.21 -6.48
C VAL A 585 -8.86 -34.83 -7.58
N ASP A 586 -9.96 -35.48 -7.17
CA ASP A 586 -10.92 -36.15 -8.04
C ASP A 586 -11.79 -35.17 -8.85
N ILE A 587 -11.33 -34.78 -10.05
CA ILE A 587 -11.98 -33.79 -10.94
C ILE A 587 -12.63 -34.48 -12.15
N GLU A 588 -13.89 -34.15 -12.46
CA GLU A 588 -14.61 -34.64 -13.65
C GLU A 588 -15.28 -33.51 -14.46
N ASN A 589 -15.78 -33.82 -15.67
CA ASN A 589 -16.58 -32.85 -16.43
C ASN A 589 -17.95 -32.68 -15.78
N THR A 590 -18.41 -31.44 -15.63
CA THR A 590 -19.74 -31.16 -15.08
C THR A 590 -20.82 -31.20 -16.16
N ALA A 591 -22.02 -31.65 -15.77
CA ALA A 591 -23.24 -31.52 -16.57
C ALA A 591 -24.11 -30.31 -16.15
N ASP A 592 -23.62 -29.45 -15.25
CA ASP A 592 -24.34 -28.26 -14.80
C ASP A 592 -24.44 -27.19 -15.90
N ALA A 593 -25.32 -26.21 -15.68
CA ALA A 593 -25.45 -25.05 -16.56
C ALA A 593 -24.15 -24.23 -16.57
N GLY A 594 -23.55 -24.05 -17.76
CA GLY A 594 -22.26 -23.36 -17.94
C GLY A 594 -21.15 -24.26 -18.48
N GLY A 595 -21.25 -25.58 -18.25
CA GLY A 595 -20.15 -26.52 -18.54
C GLY A 595 -18.99 -26.35 -17.55
N GLY A 596 -17.79 -26.84 -17.90
CA GLY A 596 -16.60 -26.77 -17.04
C GLY A 596 -16.26 -28.10 -16.37
N TYR A 597 -15.67 -28.04 -15.18
CA TYR A 597 -15.36 -29.20 -14.36
C TYR A 597 -16.10 -29.11 -13.02
N ASN A 598 -16.02 -30.16 -12.22
CA ASN A 598 -16.42 -30.14 -10.82
C ASN A 598 -15.52 -31.08 -10.03
N VAL A 599 -15.47 -30.89 -8.71
CA VAL A 599 -14.85 -31.86 -7.79
C VAL A 599 -15.89 -32.88 -7.36
N GLY A 600 -15.52 -34.15 -7.36
CA GLY A 600 -16.39 -35.26 -7.00
C GLY A 600 -15.66 -36.34 -6.21
N TRP A 601 -16.34 -37.44 -5.90
CA TRP A 601 -15.80 -38.54 -5.07
C TRP A 601 -15.23 -38.09 -3.72
N THR A 602 -15.70 -36.96 -3.19
CA THR A 602 -15.24 -36.37 -1.93
C THR A 602 -15.30 -37.39 -0.79
N GLN A 603 -14.29 -37.39 0.08
CA GLN A 603 -14.20 -38.23 1.27
C GLN A 603 -14.02 -37.36 2.53
N THR A 604 -14.49 -37.87 3.67
CA THR A 604 -14.28 -37.22 4.97
C THR A 604 -12.79 -36.90 5.20
N ASP A 605 -12.54 -35.71 5.75
CA ASP A 605 -11.22 -35.12 6.05
C ASP A 605 -10.44 -34.59 4.82
N GLU A 606 -11.02 -34.64 3.61
CA GLU A 606 -10.46 -33.95 2.45
C GLU A 606 -10.74 -32.44 2.52
N TRP A 607 -9.89 -31.63 1.89
CA TRP A 607 -10.10 -30.18 1.83
C TRP A 607 -9.49 -29.54 0.60
N LEU A 608 -10.05 -28.39 0.23
CA LEU A 608 -9.63 -27.54 -0.88
C LEU A 608 -9.39 -26.12 -0.36
N GLU A 609 -8.27 -25.49 -0.72
CA GLU A 609 -7.93 -24.12 -0.35
C GLU A 609 -7.75 -23.21 -1.56
N TYR A 610 -8.26 -21.99 -1.41
CA TYR A 610 -8.29 -20.96 -2.44
C TYR A 610 -7.81 -19.63 -1.85
N PRO A 611 -6.87 -18.94 -2.50
CA PRO A 611 -6.69 -17.51 -2.28
C PRO A 611 -7.85 -16.78 -2.96
N ILE A 612 -8.65 -16.05 -2.18
CA ILE A 612 -9.76 -15.24 -2.70
C ILE A 612 -9.62 -13.81 -2.24
N TYR A 613 -9.97 -12.86 -3.10
CA TYR A 613 -10.00 -11.44 -2.73
C TYR A 613 -11.45 -11.03 -2.48
N LEU A 614 -11.73 -10.48 -1.30
CA LEU A 614 -13.05 -9.98 -0.93
C LEU A 614 -12.92 -8.49 -0.57
N GLU A 615 -13.86 -7.67 -1.04
CA GLU A 615 -14.05 -6.32 -0.53
C GLU A 615 -14.60 -6.34 0.90
N ALA A 616 -14.47 -5.24 1.64
CA ALA A 616 -15.19 -5.08 2.90
C ALA A 616 -16.70 -5.05 2.62
N GLY A 617 -17.48 -5.79 3.39
CA GLY A 617 -18.93 -5.88 3.18
C GLY A 617 -19.51 -7.19 3.67
N THR A 618 -20.83 -7.30 3.59
CA THR A 618 -21.54 -8.55 3.88
C THR A 618 -21.82 -9.27 2.58
N TYR A 619 -21.63 -10.59 2.58
CA TYR A 619 -21.84 -11.45 1.42
C TYR A 619 -22.87 -12.51 1.76
N ASP A 620 -23.81 -12.76 0.86
CA ASP A 620 -24.59 -14.00 0.86
C ASP A 620 -23.76 -15.11 0.23
N ILE A 621 -23.69 -16.25 0.90
CA ILE A 621 -22.85 -17.38 0.51
C ILE A 621 -23.73 -18.47 -0.09
N GLN A 622 -23.33 -18.95 -1.26
CA GLN A 622 -23.98 -20.04 -1.95
C GLN A 622 -22.98 -21.10 -2.40
N THR A 623 -23.40 -22.34 -2.44
CA THR A 623 -22.62 -23.44 -3.03
C THR A 623 -23.47 -24.25 -3.98
N ARG A 624 -22.84 -24.79 -5.02
CA ARG A 624 -23.50 -25.58 -6.05
C ARG A 624 -23.07 -27.04 -5.93
N VAL A 625 -23.99 -27.89 -5.50
CA VAL A 625 -23.69 -29.26 -5.08
C VAL A 625 -24.63 -30.29 -5.71
N ALA A 626 -24.17 -31.55 -5.79
CA ALA A 626 -24.96 -32.69 -6.25
C ALA A 626 -24.62 -33.95 -5.45
N SER A 627 -25.60 -34.82 -5.19
CA SER A 627 -25.36 -36.12 -4.55
C SER A 627 -26.43 -37.14 -4.94
N ASN A 628 -26.04 -38.42 -5.04
CA ASN A 628 -26.97 -39.54 -5.23
C ASN A 628 -27.30 -40.26 -3.90
N THR A 629 -26.69 -39.84 -2.80
CA THR A 629 -26.87 -40.39 -1.45
C THR A 629 -27.33 -39.28 -0.50
N ASN A 630 -27.69 -39.64 0.73
CA ASN A 630 -27.91 -38.66 1.79
C ASN A 630 -26.68 -38.67 2.71
N GLY A 631 -26.30 -37.51 3.24
CA GLY A 631 -25.27 -37.40 4.28
C GLY A 631 -23.91 -36.94 3.78
N GLY A 632 -23.84 -36.09 2.75
CA GLY A 632 -22.64 -35.28 2.53
C GLY A 632 -22.66 -34.04 3.42
N ALA A 633 -21.51 -33.50 3.79
CA ALA A 633 -21.41 -32.26 4.55
C ALA A 633 -20.03 -31.60 4.41
N TYR A 634 -20.00 -30.26 4.49
CA TYR A 634 -18.77 -29.48 4.44
C TYR A 634 -18.83 -28.26 5.37
N ASP A 635 -17.67 -27.78 5.77
CA ASP A 635 -17.45 -26.48 6.39
C ASP A 635 -16.68 -25.55 5.44
N LEU A 636 -17.01 -24.27 5.47
CA LEU A 636 -16.28 -23.18 4.86
C LEU A 636 -15.62 -22.34 5.95
N SER A 637 -14.31 -22.13 5.81
CA SER A 637 -13.54 -21.26 6.69
C SER A 637 -12.78 -20.20 5.91
N LEU A 638 -12.56 -19.06 6.56
CA LEU A 638 -11.82 -17.93 6.03
C LEU A 638 -10.65 -17.66 6.98
N ASN A 639 -9.42 -17.70 6.48
CA ASN A 639 -8.19 -17.63 7.29
C ASN A 639 -8.15 -18.64 8.45
N GLY A 640 -8.79 -19.80 8.26
CA GLY A 640 -8.87 -20.87 9.27
C GLY A 640 -10.03 -20.74 10.26
N GLU A 641 -10.80 -19.66 10.25
CA GLU A 641 -12.02 -19.51 11.06
C GLU A 641 -13.24 -19.97 10.28
N ILE A 642 -13.99 -20.94 10.80
CA ILE A 642 -15.22 -21.44 10.17
C ILE A 642 -16.31 -20.36 10.27
N PHE A 643 -16.80 -19.90 9.12
CA PHE A 643 -17.88 -18.91 9.05
C PHE A 643 -19.22 -19.53 8.68
N THR A 644 -19.24 -20.64 7.94
CA THR A 644 -20.45 -21.40 7.66
C THR A 644 -20.16 -22.84 7.24
N GLY A 645 -21.19 -23.66 7.09
CA GLY A 645 -21.14 -25.03 6.63
C GLY A 645 -22.54 -25.56 6.32
N SER A 646 -22.64 -26.64 5.56
CA SER A 646 -23.93 -27.17 5.10
C SER A 646 -23.90 -28.67 4.83
N SER A 647 -25.06 -29.30 4.95
CA SER A 647 -25.28 -30.69 4.55
C SER A 647 -25.75 -30.78 3.09
N VAL A 648 -25.27 -31.79 2.38
CA VAL A 648 -25.70 -32.14 1.03
C VAL A 648 -26.69 -33.30 1.08
N ALA A 649 -27.94 -33.01 0.71
CA ALA A 649 -29.00 -34.01 0.58
C ALA A 649 -28.96 -34.71 -0.79
N ASN A 650 -29.67 -35.83 -0.93
CA ASN A 650 -29.82 -36.51 -2.22
C ASN A 650 -30.53 -35.60 -3.23
N THR A 651 -29.83 -35.21 -4.28
CA THR A 651 -30.31 -34.33 -5.34
C THR A 651 -30.91 -35.07 -6.54
N GLY A 652 -30.94 -36.41 -6.48
CA GLY A 652 -31.44 -37.29 -7.53
C GLY A 652 -30.36 -37.84 -8.47
N GLY A 653 -29.09 -37.50 -8.25
CA GLY A 653 -27.94 -38.04 -8.99
C GLY A 653 -26.68 -37.19 -8.84
N TRP A 654 -25.51 -37.79 -9.16
CA TRP A 654 -24.18 -37.16 -9.02
C TRP A 654 -23.96 -35.90 -9.87
N GLN A 655 -24.81 -35.69 -10.86
CA GLN A 655 -24.77 -34.54 -11.78
C GLN A 655 -26.14 -33.83 -11.83
N SER A 656 -26.97 -34.02 -10.79
CA SER A 656 -28.23 -33.32 -10.60
C SER A 656 -28.01 -32.21 -9.57
N TRP A 657 -27.85 -30.98 -10.04
CA TRP A 657 -27.29 -29.89 -9.25
C TRP A 657 -28.35 -29.04 -8.56
N ILE A 658 -28.15 -28.76 -7.27
CA ILE A 658 -28.91 -27.78 -6.48
C ILE A 658 -27.97 -26.69 -5.94
N THR A 659 -28.52 -25.53 -5.60
CA THR A 659 -27.77 -24.44 -4.96
C THR A 659 -28.21 -24.35 -3.50
N ASN A 660 -27.27 -24.52 -2.58
CA ASN A 660 -27.47 -24.25 -1.17
C ASN A 660 -27.24 -22.76 -0.91
N ASN A 661 -28.05 -22.18 -0.02
CA ASN A 661 -27.79 -20.86 0.58
C ASN A 661 -27.18 -21.13 1.95
N ASP A 662 -25.89 -20.84 2.08
CA ASP A 662 -25.07 -21.20 3.24
C ASP A 662 -24.97 -20.05 4.26
N GLY A 663 -25.85 -19.04 4.18
CA GLY A 663 -25.88 -17.91 5.13
C GLY A 663 -25.04 -16.73 4.67
N THR A 664 -24.57 -15.91 5.62
CA THR A 664 -23.84 -14.67 5.35
C THR A 664 -22.43 -14.68 5.91
N LEU A 665 -21.53 -13.95 5.26
CA LEU A 665 -20.19 -13.66 5.72
C LEU A 665 -20.00 -12.15 5.77
N THR A 666 -19.59 -11.62 6.92
CA THR A 666 -19.17 -10.22 7.02
C THR A 666 -17.65 -10.13 6.95
N VAL A 667 -17.16 -9.39 5.98
CA VAL A 667 -15.76 -9.09 5.78
C VAL A 667 -15.53 -7.66 6.26
N ALA A 668 -14.84 -7.49 7.38
CA ALA A 668 -14.63 -6.17 7.98
C ALA A 668 -13.66 -5.28 7.19
N THR A 669 -12.76 -5.88 6.41
CA THR A 669 -11.68 -5.20 5.69
C THR A 669 -11.53 -5.80 4.31
N LYS A 670 -11.39 -5.00 3.25
CA LYS A 670 -11.04 -5.56 1.94
C LYS A 670 -9.68 -6.27 2.01
N GLY A 671 -9.50 -7.38 1.33
CA GLY A 671 -8.22 -8.07 1.34
C GLY A 671 -8.22 -9.45 0.72
N LEU A 672 -7.03 -10.04 0.69
CA LEU A 672 -6.82 -11.43 0.30
C LEU A 672 -7.06 -12.34 1.51
N TYR A 673 -7.88 -13.35 1.30
CA TYR A 673 -8.28 -14.35 2.30
C TYR A 673 -7.95 -15.75 1.81
N THR A 674 -7.67 -16.66 2.74
CA THR A 674 -7.62 -18.09 2.47
C THR A 674 -8.99 -18.69 2.73
N LEU A 675 -9.75 -18.96 1.68
CA LEU A 675 -10.96 -19.76 1.75
C LEU A 675 -10.58 -21.24 1.79
N ARG A 676 -11.09 -21.98 2.77
CA ARG A 676 -10.97 -23.44 2.82
C ARG A 676 -12.34 -24.08 2.89
N LEU A 677 -12.58 -25.03 1.98
CA LEU A 677 -13.66 -26.00 2.08
C LEU A 677 -13.12 -27.29 2.71
N THR A 678 -13.73 -27.73 3.81
CA THR A 678 -13.39 -28.98 4.49
C THR A 678 -14.55 -29.97 4.37
N VAL A 679 -14.30 -31.17 3.87
CA VAL A 679 -15.28 -32.24 3.73
C VAL A 679 -15.45 -32.96 5.07
N LEU A 680 -16.61 -32.77 5.71
CA LEU A 680 -16.95 -33.42 6.97
C LEU A 680 -17.50 -34.84 6.73
N GLU A 681 -18.41 -34.96 5.77
CA GLU A 681 -18.96 -36.24 5.31
C GLU A 681 -18.90 -36.24 3.78
N GLY A 682 -18.26 -37.27 3.20
CA GLY A 682 -18.04 -37.38 1.75
C GLY A 682 -19.32 -37.71 0.95
N ASP A 683 -19.13 -38.32 -0.23
CA ASP A 683 -20.23 -38.71 -1.13
C ASP A 683 -21.09 -37.55 -1.65
N PHE A 684 -20.48 -36.43 -2.06
CA PHE A 684 -21.09 -35.39 -2.87
C PHE A 684 -20.14 -34.86 -3.96
N ASN A 685 -20.70 -34.11 -4.90
CA ASN A 685 -19.99 -33.32 -5.90
C ASN A 685 -20.21 -31.84 -5.61
N ILE A 686 -19.19 -31.01 -5.82
CA ILE A 686 -19.29 -29.55 -5.73
C ILE A 686 -18.74 -28.90 -7.01
N ASN A 687 -19.49 -27.93 -7.51
CA ASN A 687 -19.18 -27.17 -8.72
C ASN A 687 -18.53 -25.82 -8.37
N TRP A 688 -19.20 -24.98 -7.57
CA TRP A 688 -18.66 -23.69 -7.16
C TRP A 688 -19.13 -23.25 -5.77
N ILE A 689 -18.39 -22.29 -5.21
CA ILE A 689 -18.73 -21.48 -4.04
C ILE A 689 -18.90 -20.04 -4.54
N LYS A 690 -19.99 -19.36 -4.19
CA LYS A 690 -20.31 -18.01 -4.67
C LYS A 690 -20.55 -17.08 -3.49
N PHE A 691 -19.89 -15.93 -3.53
CA PHE A 691 -20.07 -14.81 -2.63
C PHE A 691 -20.84 -13.75 -3.38
N ILE A 692 -22.02 -13.40 -2.90
CA ILE A 692 -22.86 -12.35 -3.48
C ILE A 692 -22.79 -11.17 -2.53
N GLY A 693 -22.00 -10.16 -2.89
CA GLY A 693 -21.86 -8.95 -2.08
C GLY A 693 -23.20 -8.27 -1.94
N GLN A 694 -23.64 -8.10 -0.70
CA GLN A 694 -24.74 -7.21 -0.37
C GLN A 694 -24.26 -5.79 -0.69
N SER A 695 -25.03 -5.05 -1.49
CA SER A 695 -24.69 -3.69 -1.90
C SER A 695 -24.35 -2.84 -0.67
N LEU A 696 -23.10 -2.33 -0.58
CA LEU A 696 -22.78 -1.17 0.25
C LEU A 696 -23.50 0.01 -0.38
N ASN A 697 -24.75 0.22 -0.01
CA ASN A 697 -25.55 1.31 -0.54
C ASN A 697 -24.86 2.64 -0.20
N ASN A 698 -24.34 3.29 -1.25
CA ASN A 698 -24.14 4.71 -1.47
C ASN A 698 -24.44 5.58 -0.22
N PRO A 699 -23.47 6.38 0.30
CA PRO A 699 -23.65 7.19 1.53
C PRO A 699 -24.80 8.21 1.48
N LYS A 700 -25.56 8.29 0.37
CA LYS A 700 -26.84 8.97 0.37
C LYS A 700 -27.98 8.23 1.08
N ASN A 701 -28.00 6.90 1.20
CA ASN A 701 -29.11 6.15 1.86
C ASN A 701 -28.67 4.76 2.37
N LEU A 702 -28.37 4.63 3.67
CA LEU A 702 -28.18 3.34 4.36
C LEU A 702 -29.55 2.75 4.74
N ARG A 703 -29.98 1.66 4.09
CA ARG A 703 -31.23 0.96 4.43
C ARG A 703 -30.96 -0.28 5.30
N VAL A 704 -31.72 -0.41 6.38
CA VAL A 704 -31.70 -1.52 7.34
C VAL A 704 -33.09 -2.15 7.39
N GLN A 705 -33.21 -3.45 7.05
CA GLN A 705 -34.48 -4.16 7.12
C GLN A 705 -34.94 -4.35 8.56
N ALA A 706 -36.25 -4.30 8.79
CA ALA A 706 -36.81 -4.39 10.14
C ALA A 706 -36.53 -5.74 10.77
N GLU A 707 -36.55 -6.82 9.97
CA GLU A 707 -36.29 -8.20 10.35
C GLU A 707 -34.81 -8.53 10.63
N ASP A 708 -33.89 -7.62 10.29
CA ASP A 708 -32.43 -7.81 10.46
C ASP A 708 -31.90 -7.21 11.77
N TYR A 709 -32.70 -7.28 12.84
CA TYR A 709 -32.29 -6.81 14.16
C TYR A 709 -31.20 -7.71 14.78
N ALA A 710 -30.29 -7.08 15.52
CA ALA A 710 -29.22 -7.76 16.27
C ALA A 710 -29.71 -8.26 17.64
N SER A 711 -30.57 -7.49 18.30
CA SER A 711 -31.24 -7.89 19.54
C SER A 711 -32.65 -7.31 19.62
N TYR A 712 -33.51 -7.88 20.48
CA TYR A 712 -34.92 -7.50 20.55
C TYR A 712 -35.53 -7.72 21.95
N SER A 713 -36.70 -7.13 22.17
CA SER A 713 -37.63 -7.51 23.24
C SER A 713 -39.04 -7.58 22.68
N ASP A 714 -39.63 -8.77 22.77
CA ASP A 714 -41.01 -9.08 22.37
C ASP A 714 -41.81 -9.46 23.62
N ASN A 715 -43.06 -8.99 23.71
CA ASN A 715 -43.94 -9.26 24.85
C ASN A 715 -44.79 -10.52 24.65
N SER A 716 -44.86 -11.01 23.42
CA SER A 716 -45.52 -12.23 23.04
C SER A 716 -44.52 -13.39 23.02
N THR A 717 -45.02 -14.61 22.80
CA THR A 717 -44.14 -15.80 22.68
C THR A 717 -44.41 -16.46 21.35
N GLY A 718 -43.33 -16.67 20.61
CA GLY A 718 -43.29 -17.20 19.26
C GLY A 718 -43.70 -16.18 18.20
N ASN A 719 -43.03 -16.25 17.05
CA ASN A 719 -43.33 -15.46 15.86
C ASN A 719 -44.70 -15.84 15.25
N THR A 720 -45.69 -14.97 15.44
CA THR A 720 -47.07 -15.05 14.95
C THR A 720 -47.16 -15.14 13.44
N GLY A 721 -46.28 -14.43 12.72
CA GLY A 721 -46.20 -14.51 11.26
C GLY A 721 -45.54 -15.81 10.79
N GLY A 722 -44.65 -16.39 11.61
CA GLY A 722 -44.05 -17.71 11.40
C GLY A 722 -43.02 -17.77 10.27
N HIS A 723 -42.42 -16.62 9.92
CA HIS A 723 -41.50 -16.49 8.80
C HIS A 723 -40.12 -15.95 9.20
N TYR A 724 -39.12 -16.22 8.35
CA TYR A 724 -37.71 -15.78 8.43
C TYR A 724 -36.91 -16.32 9.61
N ARG A 725 -37.36 -16.11 10.86
CA ARG A 725 -36.64 -16.46 12.09
C ARG A 725 -37.51 -17.26 13.06
N ASN A 726 -36.84 -18.00 13.96
CA ASN A 726 -37.46 -18.88 14.94
C ASN A 726 -37.49 -18.28 16.37
N ASP A 727 -37.21 -16.99 16.49
CA ASP A 727 -37.32 -16.21 17.73
C ASP A 727 -38.75 -15.68 17.92
N ASP A 728 -38.95 -14.84 18.96
CA ASP A 728 -40.28 -14.37 19.35
C ASP A 728 -40.77 -13.18 18.51
N VAL A 729 -39.92 -12.50 17.73
CA VAL A 729 -40.34 -11.34 16.93
C VAL A 729 -41.30 -11.75 15.83
N ASP A 730 -42.44 -11.06 15.76
CA ASP A 730 -43.51 -11.31 14.81
C ASP A 730 -43.18 -10.82 13.39
N ILE A 731 -42.81 -11.74 12.50
CA ILE A 731 -42.33 -11.45 11.13
C ILE A 731 -43.25 -12.11 10.10
N GLU A 732 -43.76 -11.34 9.14
CA GLU A 732 -44.55 -11.82 8.00
C GLU A 732 -43.94 -11.43 6.65
N THR A 733 -44.41 -12.05 5.56
CA THR A 733 -44.04 -11.64 4.20
C THR A 733 -44.64 -10.27 3.88
N THR A 734 -43.83 -9.35 3.37
CA THR A 734 -44.29 -8.01 2.98
C THR A 734 -44.86 -7.98 1.55
N SER A 735 -45.75 -7.01 1.29
CA SER A 735 -46.21 -6.69 -0.07
C SER A 735 -45.62 -5.40 -0.68
N ASP A 736 -44.66 -4.75 0.00
CA ASP A 736 -44.07 -3.48 -0.46
C ASP A 736 -43.17 -3.67 -1.70
N SER A 737 -42.36 -4.73 -1.72
CA SER A 737 -41.52 -5.22 -2.83
C SER A 737 -41.79 -6.71 -3.09
N SER A 738 -41.47 -7.23 -4.29
CA SER A 738 -41.85 -8.58 -4.74
C SER A 738 -41.19 -9.76 -4.00
N ASP A 739 -40.39 -9.45 -2.98
CA ASP A 739 -39.68 -10.31 -2.05
C ASP A 739 -39.33 -9.51 -0.78
N GLY A 740 -39.30 -10.18 0.39
CA GLY A 740 -38.92 -9.59 1.68
C GLY A 740 -39.87 -9.94 2.85
N PHE A 741 -39.49 -9.48 4.05
CA PHE A 741 -40.33 -9.59 5.24
C PHE A 741 -40.61 -8.21 5.83
N ASN A 742 -41.50 -8.15 6.81
CA ASN A 742 -41.66 -6.99 7.67
C ASN A 742 -41.92 -7.46 9.10
N VAL A 743 -41.61 -6.62 10.06
CA VAL A 743 -42.05 -6.83 11.44
C VAL A 743 -43.48 -6.31 11.58
N GLY A 744 -44.35 -7.14 12.12
CA GLY A 744 -45.76 -6.83 12.38
C GLY A 744 -46.12 -7.13 13.83
N TRP A 745 -47.41 -7.02 14.17
CA TRP A 745 -47.94 -7.28 15.52
C TRP A 745 -47.24 -6.56 16.68
N ILE A 746 -46.49 -5.49 16.37
CA ILE A 746 -45.74 -4.68 17.33
C ILE A 746 -46.66 -4.21 18.46
N ASP A 747 -46.31 -4.57 19.69
CA ASP A 747 -47.01 -4.23 20.92
C ASP A 747 -46.29 -3.09 21.67
N SER A 748 -47.05 -2.39 22.52
CA SER A 748 -46.52 -1.29 23.34
C SER A 748 -45.44 -1.78 24.31
N GLY A 749 -44.26 -1.16 24.25
CA GLY A 749 -43.13 -1.43 25.12
C GLY A 749 -42.07 -2.37 24.52
N GLU A 750 -42.28 -2.87 23.31
CA GLU A 750 -41.30 -3.67 22.58
C GLU A 750 -40.17 -2.81 22.00
N TRP A 751 -39.07 -3.44 21.61
CA TRP A 751 -37.98 -2.76 20.93
C TRP A 751 -37.18 -3.71 20.03
N LEU A 752 -36.59 -3.13 18.98
CA LEU A 752 -35.60 -3.76 18.10
C LEU A 752 -34.31 -2.96 18.14
N GLU A 753 -33.16 -3.62 18.18
CA GLU A 753 -31.84 -2.98 18.18
C GLU A 753 -30.99 -3.50 17.02
N TYR A 754 -30.34 -2.57 16.35
CA TYR A 754 -29.53 -2.78 15.15
C TYR A 754 -28.11 -2.28 15.40
N GLU A 755 -27.15 -2.94 14.76
CA GLU A 755 -25.78 -2.44 14.65
C GLU A 755 -25.60 -1.86 13.25
N ILE A 756 -25.23 -0.59 13.15
CA ILE A 756 -24.96 0.09 11.88
C ILE A 756 -23.51 0.53 11.82
N ALA A 757 -22.97 0.67 10.61
CA ALA A 757 -21.70 1.34 10.37
C ALA A 757 -21.96 2.55 9.46
N VAL A 758 -21.46 3.72 9.85
CA VAL A 758 -21.65 4.98 9.12
C VAL A 758 -20.31 5.70 8.94
N ALA A 759 -20.21 6.53 7.91
CA ALA A 759 -19.14 7.51 7.81
C ALA A 759 -19.38 8.66 8.80
N GLU A 760 -18.35 9.45 9.11
CA GLU A 760 -18.54 10.65 9.93
C GLU A 760 -19.49 11.63 9.24
N GLY A 761 -20.50 12.14 9.96
CA GLY A 761 -21.36 13.21 9.46
C GLY A 761 -22.75 13.28 10.09
N TYR A 762 -23.61 14.16 9.56
CA TYR A 762 -24.98 14.34 10.03
C TYR A 762 -25.95 13.41 9.30
N TYR A 763 -26.88 12.79 10.04
CA TYR A 763 -27.83 11.84 9.48
C TYR A 763 -29.29 12.19 9.77
N LEU A 764 -30.15 11.94 8.78
CA LEU A 764 -31.60 11.77 8.92
C LEU A 764 -31.95 10.29 8.82
N ALA A 765 -33.09 9.89 9.39
CA ALA A 765 -33.66 8.57 9.16
C ALA A 765 -35.15 8.66 8.84
N ASP A 766 -35.58 7.87 7.86
CA ASP A 766 -36.96 7.63 7.47
C ASP A 766 -37.32 6.16 7.72
N PHE A 767 -38.55 5.90 8.16
CA PHE A 767 -39.05 4.53 8.37
C PHE A 767 -40.16 4.22 7.38
N ARG A 768 -40.10 3.04 6.77
CA ARG A 768 -41.13 2.51 5.89
C ARG A 768 -42.13 1.70 6.69
N VAL A 769 -43.35 2.21 6.80
CA VAL A 769 -44.35 1.72 7.76
C VAL A 769 -45.71 1.51 7.10
N ALA A 770 -46.52 0.63 7.68
CA ALA A 770 -47.92 0.43 7.29
C ALA A 770 -48.81 0.33 8.53
N ALA A 771 -49.96 1.01 8.53
CA ALA A 771 -50.85 1.04 9.68
C ALA A 771 -52.32 1.15 9.26
N LEU A 772 -53.18 0.36 9.90
CA LEU A 772 -54.63 0.46 9.69
C LEU A 772 -55.24 1.69 10.39
N THR A 773 -54.68 2.09 11.54
CA THR A 773 -55.11 3.24 12.35
C THR A 773 -53.90 4.06 12.79
N SER A 774 -54.07 5.37 12.98
CA SER A 774 -53.02 6.21 13.59
C SER A 774 -52.83 5.88 15.07
N GLY A 775 -51.64 6.17 15.60
CA GLY A 775 -51.34 6.08 17.03
C GLY A 775 -50.17 5.16 17.39
N GLY A 776 -49.50 4.57 16.41
CA GLY A 776 -48.21 3.91 16.61
C GLY A 776 -47.10 4.93 16.83
N GLN A 777 -46.07 4.56 17.58
CA GLN A 777 -44.96 5.45 17.94
C GLN A 777 -43.62 4.73 17.87
N ILE A 778 -42.61 5.42 17.34
CA ILE A 778 -41.20 4.98 17.37
C ILE A 778 -40.38 6.04 18.12
N GLN A 779 -39.67 5.61 19.16
CA GLN A 779 -38.65 6.41 19.85
C GLN A 779 -37.27 5.81 19.57
N VAL A 780 -36.38 6.61 19.02
CA VAL A 780 -35.04 6.18 18.62
C VAL A 780 -34.01 6.45 19.72
N GLN A 781 -33.10 5.51 19.90
CA GLN A 781 -31.92 5.64 20.77
C GLN A 781 -30.67 5.33 19.96
N ILE A 782 -29.66 6.20 20.04
CA ILE A 782 -28.34 6.03 19.40
C ILE A 782 -27.29 5.89 20.49
N ASP A 783 -26.52 4.79 20.48
CA ASP A 783 -25.47 4.50 21.48
C ASP A 783 -25.95 4.64 22.92
N GLY A 784 -27.17 4.16 23.17
CA GLY A 784 -27.79 4.25 24.50
C GLY A 784 -28.35 5.64 24.84
N VAL A 785 -28.30 6.63 23.95
CA VAL A 785 -28.85 7.98 24.15
C VAL A 785 -30.16 8.16 23.38
N ASN A 786 -31.25 8.45 24.09
CA ASN A 786 -32.56 8.68 23.46
C ASN A 786 -32.55 10.00 22.68
N LEU A 787 -33.07 9.98 21.46
CA LEU A 787 -33.41 11.19 20.72
C LEU A 787 -34.64 11.86 21.36
N GLU A 788 -34.68 13.19 21.32
CA GLU A 788 -35.79 13.95 21.92
C GLU A 788 -37.10 13.77 21.15
N ASP A 789 -37.02 13.58 19.83
CA ASP A 789 -38.18 13.44 18.96
C ASP A 789 -38.75 12.01 19.02
N THR A 790 -40.08 11.92 19.00
CA THR A 790 -40.83 10.67 18.84
C THR A 790 -41.58 10.71 17.51
N ILE A 791 -41.49 9.64 16.74
CA ILE A 791 -42.14 9.54 15.44
C ILE A 791 -43.55 8.99 15.64
N GLU A 792 -44.54 9.76 15.22
CA GLU A 792 -45.95 9.34 15.21
C GLU A 792 -46.29 8.66 13.88
N ILE A 793 -46.83 7.44 13.96
CA ILE A 793 -47.25 6.65 12.80
C ILE A 793 -48.74 6.91 12.51
N ASN A 794 -48.99 7.42 11.31
CA ASN A 794 -50.33 7.71 10.80
C ASN A 794 -50.93 6.49 10.08
N ALA A 795 -52.26 6.43 10.00
CA ALA A 795 -52.95 5.42 9.22
C ALA A 795 -52.59 5.54 7.73
N THR A 796 -52.07 4.45 7.15
CA THR A 796 -51.74 4.31 5.72
C THR A 796 -52.85 3.60 4.94
N GLY A 797 -53.93 3.21 5.62
CA GLY A 797 -55.12 2.61 5.03
C GLY A 797 -55.11 1.07 4.96
N GLY A 798 -54.08 0.42 5.53
CA GLY A 798 -54.00 -1.04 5.62
C GLY A 798 -52.66 -1.53 6.20
N TRP A 799 -52.63 -2.77 6.70
CA TRP A 799 -51.43 -3.39 7.31
C TRP A 799 -50.28 -3.66 6.33
N GLN A 800 -50.58 -3.58 5.04
CA GLN A 800 -49.63 -3.81 3.95
C GLN A 800 -49.70 -2.66 2.91
N ASN A 801 -50.28 -1.52 3.31
CA ASN A 801 -50.24 -0.28 2.54
C ASN A 801 -49.10 0.58 3.09
N TRP A 802 -48.02 0.69 2.36
CA TRP A 802 -46.77 1.22 2.90
C TRP A 802 -46.60 2.72 2.59
N GLU A 803 -46.29 3.51 3.61
CA GLU A 803 -45.92 4.94 3.52
C GLU A 803 -44.58 5.20 4.25
N TYR A 804 -43.95 6.34 3.95
CA TYR A 804 -42.82 6.82 4.74
C TYR A 804 -43.35 7.56 5.97
N SER A 805 -42.70 7.36 7.10
CA SER A 805 -42.87 8.20 8.28
C SER A 805 -42.25 9.60 8.06
N ASN A 806 -42.38 10.49 9.05
CA ASN A 806 -41.65 11.74 9.04
C ASN A 806 -40.17 11.49 9.37
N SER A 807 -39.26 12.14 8.65
CA SER A 807 -37.82 12.04 8.90
C SER A 807 -37.46 12.53 10.31
N ILE A 808 -36.59 11.77 11.00
CA ILE A 808 -36.01 12.14 12.29
C ILE A 808 -34.52 12.47 12.12
N ARG A 809 -34.00 13.41 12.92
CA ARG A 809 -32.57 13.74 12.94
C ARG A 809 -31.84 12.81 13.89
N PHE A 810 -30.95 11.98 13.37
CA PHE A 810 -30.00 11.22 14.19
C PHE A 810 -28.87 12.13 14.71
N GLY A 811 -28.58 13.23 14.01
CA GLY A 811 -27.54 14.18 14.38
C GLY A 811 -26.18 13.76 13.84
N HIS A 812 -25.11 14.29 14.43
CA HIS A 812 -23.74 13.97 14.04
C HIS A 812 -23.33 12.61 14.61
N LEU A 813 -22.94 11.68 13.74
CA LEU A 813 -22.37 10.38 14.09
C LEU A 813 -20.89 10.38 13.70
N SER A 814 -20.06 9.77 14.55
CA SER A 814 -18.65 9.53 14.22
C SER A 814 -18.53 8.43 13.17
N GLU A 815 -17.39 8.37 12.47
CA GLU A 815 -17.10 7.22 11.63
C GLU A 815 -17.03 5.94 12.48
N GLY A 816 -17.63 4.86 11.98
CA GLY A 816 -17.55 3.53 12.59
C GLY A 816 -18.91 2.98 13.03
N ARG A 817 -18.87 2.07 14.01
CA ARG A 817 -20.05 1.29 14.45
C ARG A 817 -20.86 2.05 15.49
N HIS A 818 -22.17 2.07 15.30
CA HIS A 818 -23.16 2.65 16.20
C HIS A 818 -24.29 1.66 16.47
N THR A 819 -24.90 1.76 17.64
CA THR A 819 -26.12 1.01 17.97
C THR A 819 -27.35 1.89 17.78
N VAL A 820 -28.34 1.39 17.06
CA VAL A 820 -29.64 2.05 16.87
C VAL A 820 -30.72 1.18 17.48
N ARG A 821 -31.39 1.67 18.52
CA ARG A 821 -32.54 1.01 19.11
C ARG A 821 -33.83 1.74 18.79
N LEU A 822 -34.78 1.03 18.20
CA LEU A 822 -36.14 1.46 17.97
C LEU A 822 -37.01 0.95 19.12
N ASN A 823 -37.39 1.85 20.02
CA ASN A 823 -38.37 1.57 21.05
C ASN A 823 -39.76 1.85 20.50
N PHE A 824 -40.75 1.02 20.85
CA PHE A 824 -42.14 1.18 20.42
C PHE A 824 -43.04 1.55 21.60
N PRO A 825 -43.10 2.84 22.01
CA PRO A 825 -44.00 3.28 23.09
C PRO A 825 -45.46 2.90 22.86
N SER A 826 -45.89 2.86 21.60
CA SER A 826 -47.22 2.44 21.17
C SER A 826 -47.10 1.64 19.88
N GLY A 827 -47.72 0.46 19.84
CA GLY A 827 -47.69 -0.45 18.69
C GLY A 827 -48.74 -0.13 17.62
N SER A 828 -49.31 -1.16 16.98
CA SER A 828 -50.36 -1.06 15.94
C SER A 828 -49.92 -0.50 14.57
N PHE A 829 -48.69 -0.81 14.17
CA PHE A 829 -48.19 -0.61 12.81
C PHE A 829 -47.23 -1.75 12.46
N ASN A 830 -46.96 -1.91 11.16
CA ASN A 830 -45.93 -2.77 10.63
C ASN A 830 -44.73 -1.91 10.22
N LEU A 831 -43.51 -2.41 10.42
CA LEU A 831 -42.25 -1.78 10.03
C LEU A 831 -41.55 -2.66 9.00
N ASN A 832 -41.23 -2.09 7.84
CA ASN A 832 -40.51 -2.79 6.78
C ASN A 832 -39.00 -2.53 6.88
N TRP A 833 -38.59 -1.26 6.92
CA TRP A 833 -37.18 -0.90 7.03
C TRP A 833 -37.00 0.53 7.53
N MET A 834 -35.78 0.82 7.99
CA MET A 834 -35.26 2.15 8.25
C MET A 834 -34.29 2.53 7.13
N GLU A 835 -34.32 3.76 6.65
CA GLU A 835 -33.39 4.31 5.67
C GLU A 835 -32.77 5.58 6.22
N MET A 836 -31.43 5.62 6.29
CA MET A 836 -30.67 6.72 6.82
C MET A 836 -29.97 7.49 5.71
N SER A 837 -30.20 8.79 5.63
CA SER A 837 -29.54 9.65 4.65
C SER A 837 -28.53 10.57 5.33
N GLN A 838 -27.30 10.60 4.83
CA GLN A 838 -26.34 11.62 5.25
C GLN A 838 -26.77 12.99 4.69
N VAL A 839 -26.71 14.03 5.51
CA VAL A 839 -27.06 15.40 5.15
C VAL A 839 -25.87 16.33 5.37
N VAL A 840 -25.73 17.32 4.49
CA VAL A 840 -24.78 18.42 4.64
C VAL A 840 -25.40 19.45 5.56
N GLU A 841 -24.67 19.88 6.61
CA GLU A 841 -25.16 20.87 7.58
C GLU A 841 -25.39 22.26 6.99
#